data_AF-A0A351WEY0-F1
#
_entry.id   AF-A0A351WEY0-F1
#
_cell.length_a   1.000
_cell.length_b   1.000
_cell.length_c   1.000
_cell.angle_alpha   90.00
_cell.angle_beta   90.00
_cell.angle_gamma   90.00
#
_symmetry.space_group_name_H-M   'P 1'
#
loop_
_entity.id
_entity.type
_entity.pdbx_description
1 polymer ?
#
loop_
_entity_poly.entity_id
_entity_poly.type
_entity_poly.pdbx_seq_one_letter_code
_entity_poly.pdbx_strand_id
1 'polypeptide(L)'
;MGRGAFVLLWALLCGCGTTLVKVQNIPDDHAAYLVKGTLGEVEAQQAIAKRIVVAELARRLEDAPVADARNLPLWQKRLDTLSAPVAIETDRFEQSPELRTVSDRARVTQYIQNHPEQLSLDGSTYSKEWKETLAQAEEQVEKLTADRAQFLKQADAATAARDYLKTLTALAGALEITPDDTALADRSAQAAAAGWTAVKGALEKALLVDAGADPKALDALEKSVMSQQDALVAFVRLATSTRTAKPLLSAERLKESKPLLQRSGEVLGRVWEKSTGLLADRNEFWGVYKYLAARIESAQTRPALKSSGLEAKAKALYVERLVPGMAYFVDAASGAYDQDQYGLSYVFCLMAEEMYDYAVTQKLSLPADAATRLDFARTIEKDDVEKIAAQHTRRLIMLDFLPAVTEEGGQVAYQGRTLCNKKYASANALAWRLNVPQGKVLTQNMVEPLDPADTVISGEIKEITINALPVREYDQQFIEVGSENIVEVVNPLYKIREGQLRTIWQQEVAKFYRIKREHRKEGILSLMLYGEHPGQPPATLLSLNTQFPSTELPLTNLSMQCEEIAFANPISGTPRTATFKDDLVSDPYPQSVPVQLTSDKEITKAVLDFGLSKIDEAIEALVVQYPISKLAEPAMDAQKSGDYAGAAELWGQFSLYIRQLTESTLPEAERETISWTALRGQMEKNLAAWSQSRWKGRDATALQGAANFWANATRDALQAQGDGAK
;
A
#
# COMPACT_ATOMS: atom_id res chain seq x y z
N MET A 1 25.31 0.82 -115.70
CA MET A 1 24.22 1.83 -115.76
C MET A 1 23.04 1.22 -115.00
N GLY A 2 22.38 1.84 -114.03
CA GLY A 2 22.58 3.13 -113.37
C GLY A 2 22.34 2.98 -111.86
N ARG A 3 23.08 3.78 -111.09
CA ARG A 3 22.91 4.00 -109.66
C ARG A 3 21.76 5.00 -109.48
N GLY A 4 20.70 4.62 -108.77
CA GLY A 4 19.55 5.51 -108.59
C GLY A 4 18.46 5.03 -107.63
N ALA A 5 18.78 4.16 -106.66
CA ALA A 5 17.79 3.71 -105.67
C ALA A 5 18.33 3.56 -104.24
N PHE A 6 19.59 3.91 -103.98
CA PHE A 6 20.24 3.67 -102.67
C PHE A 6 20.33 4.92 -101.76
N VAL A 7 19.77 6.06 -102.18
CA VAL A 7 19.80 7.32 -101.39
C VAL A 7 18.46 7.61 -100.69
N LEU A 8 17.38 6.89 -101.03
CA LEU A 8 16.05 7.08 -100.42
C LEU A 8 15.80 6.22 -99.17
N LEU A 9 16.65 5.24 -98.87
CA LEU A 9 16.47 4.35 -97.71
C LEU A 9 17.26 4.76 -96.44
N TRP A 10 18.19 5.73 -96.55
CA TRP A 10 18.95 6.24 -95.41
C TRP A 10 18.45 7.59 -94.87
N ALA A 11 17.64 8.32 -95.66
CA ALA A 11 16.99 9.56 -95.22
C ALA A 11 15.61 9.34 -94.56
N LEU A 12 15.04 8.12 -94.63
CA LEU A 12 13.77 7.76 -93.99
C LEU A 12 13.96 7.07 -92.61
N LEU A 13 15.19 6.76 -92.22
CA LEU A 13 15.52 6.16 -90.90
C LEU A 13 16.20 7.13 -89.93
N CYS A 14 16.52 8.36 -90.36
CA CYS A 14 17.20 9.38 -89.54
C CYS A 14 16.62 10.77 -89.79
N GLY A 15 15.36 11.03 -89.42
CA GLY A 15 14.74 12.33 -89.70
C GLY A 15 13.35 12.57 -89.13
N CYS A 16 13.17 12.42 -87.81
CA CYS A 16 12.28 13.28 -87.00
C CYS A 16 12.51 13.06 -85.49
N GLY A 17 13.78 12.85 -85.11
CA GLY A 17 14.22 13.13 -83.75
C GLY A 17 14.38 14.64 -83.58
N THR A 18 13.28 15.37 -83.40
CA THR A 18 13.35 16.60 -82.61
C THR A 18 13.12 16.17 -81.17
N THR A 19 14.23 15.83 -80.53
CA THR A 19 14.29 15.64 -79.10
C THR A 19 13.65 16.84 -78.39
N LEU A 20 12.81 16.56 -77.40
CA LEU A 20 12.39 17.50 -76.35
C LEU A 20 13.62 17.85 -75.45
N VAL A 21 14.78 18.16 -76.05
CA VAL A 21 16.11 18.21 -75.39
C VAL A 21 16.30 19.45 -74.51
N LYS A 22 15.38 20.42 -74.55
CA LYS A 22 15.52 21.68 -73.78
C LYS A 22 14.58 21.83 -72.59
N VAL A 23 13.67 20.88 -72.34
CA VAL A 23 12.68 21.01 -71.27
C VAL A 23 13.08 20.10 -70.09
N GLN A 24 14.27 20.34 -69.53
CA GLN A 24 14.76 19.55 -68.38
C GLN A 24 14.16 20.01 -67.05
N ASN A 25 13.75 21.28 -66.94
CA ASN A 25 13.21 21.86 -65.71
C ASN A 25 11.83 22.49 -66.00
N ILE A 26 10.76 21.71 -65.88
CA ILE A 26 9.39 22.24 -65.77
C ILE A 26 9.12 22.43 -64.28
N PRO A 27 8.77 23.65 -63.81
CA PRO A 27 8.54 23.90 -62.39
C PRO A 27 7.25 23.26 -61.86
N ASP A 28 6.22 23.12 -62.72
CA ASP A 28 4.95 22.49 -62.35
C ASP A 28 5.05 20.96 -62.49
N ASP A 29 4.77 20.26 -61.38
CA ASP A 29 4.92 18.81 -61.32
C ASP A 29 3.91 18.05 -62.19
N HIS A 30 2.68 18.56 -62.37
CA HIS A 30 1.67 17.90 -63.22
C HIS A 30 2.05 17.98 -64.70
N ALA A 31 2.51 19.16 -65.15
CA ALA A 31 3.04 19.33 -66.51
C ALA A 31 4.34 18.53 -66.72
N ALA A 32 5.25 18.54 -65.74
CA ALA A 32 6.49 17.77 -65.77
C ALA A 32 6.23 16.26 -65.91
N TYR A 33 5.26 15.73 -65.17
CA TYR A 33 4.88 14.32 -65.21
C TYR A 33 4.45 13.87 -66.61
N LEU A 34 3.56 14.63 -67.27
CA LEU A 34 3.07 14.31 -68.62
C LEU A 34 4.15 14.40 -69.70
N VAL A 35 5.05 15.38 -69.57
CA VAL A 35 6.19 15.56 -70.49
C VAL A 35 7.20 14.43 -70.38
N LYS A 36 7.49 13.97 -69.16
CA LYS A 36 8.39 12.84 -68.93
C LYS A 36 7.83 11.51 -69.43
N GLY A 37 6.51 11.32 -69.32
CA GLY A 37 5.81 10.19 -69.96
C GLY A 37 5.93 10.21 -71.49
N THR A 38 5.75 11.38 -72.11
CA THR A 38 5.91 11.55 -73.57
C THR A 38 7.34 11.24 -74.06
N LEU A 39 8.33 11.47 -73.20
CA LEU A 39 9.76 11.19 -73.47
C LEU A 39 10.18 9.74 -73.21
N GLY A 40 9.30 8.92 -72.60
CA GLY A 40 9.66 7.57 -72.16
C GLY A 40 10.62 7.53 -70.96
N GLU A 41 10.74 8.64 -70.22
CA GLU A 41 11.62 8.75 -69.04
C GLU A 41 10.92 8.23 -67.78
N VAL A 42 10.75 6.91 -67.70
CA VAL A 42 9.93 6.24 -66.67
C VAL A 42 10.38 6.56 -65.24
N GLU A 43 11.68 6.50 -64.94
CA GLU A 43 12.19 6.77 -63.57
C GLU A 43 11.95 8.22 -63.14
N ALA A 44 12.16 9.18 -64.04
CA ALA A 44 11.91 10.59 -63.79
C ALA A 44 10.40 10.86 -63.64
N GLN A 45 9.57 10.24 -64.46
CA GLN A 45 8.12 10.31 -64.36
C GLN A 45 7.61 9.77 -63.01
N GLN A 46 8.13 8.63 -62.54
CA GLN A 46 7.79 8.06 -61.23
C GLN A 46 8.22 8.96 -60.06
N ALA A 47 9.40 9.57 -60.14
CA ALA A 47 9.86 10.51 -59.11
C ALA A 47 8.96 11.74 -58.99
N ILE A 48 8.44 12.25 -60.12
CA ILE A 48 7.48 13.37 -60.14
C ILE A 48 6.12 12.92 -59.62
N ALA A 49 5.64 11.73 -60.03
CA ALA A 49 4.39 11.16 -59.53
C ALA A 49 4.37 11.10 -58.00
N LYS A 50 5.49 10.69 -57.39
CA LYS A 50 5.66 10.72 -55.93
C LYS A 50 5.51 12.12 -55.33
N ARG A 51 6.08 13.17 -55.95
CA ARG A 51 5.94 14.55 -55.44
C ARG A 51 4.49 15.03 -55.49
N ILE A 52 3.79 14.78 -56.61
CA ILE A 52 2.37 15.11 -56.78
C ILE A 52 1.54 14.42 -55.69
N VAL A 53 1.74 13.12 -55.49
CA VAL A 53 1.01 12.32 -54.49
C VAL A 53 1.29 12.80 -53.06
N VAL A 54 2.54 13.13 -52.71
CA VAL A 54 2.89 13.64 -51.38
C VAL A 54 2.26 15.01 -51.13
N ALA A 55 2.26 15.91 -52.11
CA ALA A 55 1.62 17.22 -51.99
C ALA A 55 0.09 17.08 -51.82
N GLU A 56 -0.53 16.19 -52.59
CA GLU A 56 -1.96 15.91 -52.49
C GLU A 56 -2.34 15.25 -51.16
N LEU A 57 -1.49 14.37 -50.61
CA LEU A 57 -1.70 13.77 -49.29
C LEU A 57 -1.72 14.84 -48.20
N ALA A 58 -0.76 15.76 -48.23
CA ALA A 58 -0.68 16.87 -47.28
C ALA A 58 -1.95 17.72 -47.33
N ARG A 59 -2.42 18.07 -48.54
CA ARG A 59 -3.69 18.80 -48.74
C ARG A 59 -4.88 18.04 -48.17
N ARG A 60 -4.98 16.73 -48.42
CA ARG A 60 -6.07 15.90 -47.88
C ARG A 60 -5.97 15.78 -46.37
N LEU A 61 -4.77 15.78 -45.77
CA LEU A 61 -4.56 15.67 -44.31
C LEU A 61 -4.95 16.92 -43.51
N GLU A 62 -5.06 18.10 -44.11
CA GLU A 62 -5.45 19.34 -43.40
C GLU A 62 -6.84 19.24 -42.75
N ASP A 63 -7.76 18.48 -43.34
CA ASP A 63 -9.13 18.24 -42.85
C ASP A 63 -9.27 16.94 -42.03
N ALA A 64 -8.17 16.40 -41.51
CA ALA A 64 -8.19 15.12 -40.80
C ALA A 64 -8.97 15.21 -39.46
N PRO A 65 -9.77 14.18 -39.11
CA PRO A 65 -10.31 14.03 -37.78
C PRO A 65 -9.21 14.02 -36.72
N VAL A 66 -9.53 14.42 -35.49
CA VAL A 66 -8.71 14.08 -34.33
C VAL A 66 -8.60 12.55 -34.27
N ALA A 67 -7.39 12.01 -34.08
CA ALA A 67 -7.09 10.57 -34.16
C ALA A 67 -8.03 9.67 -33.32
N ASP A 68 -8.57 10.20 -32.21
CA ASP A 68 -9.46 9.48 -31.30
C ASP A 68 -10.95 9.74 -31.52
N ALA A 69 -11.34 10.35 -32.64
CA ALA A 69 -12.75 10.63 -32.93
C ALA A 69 -13.54 9.32 -33.10
N ARG A 70 -14.46 9.03 -32.18
CA ARG A 70 -15.42 7.92 -32.29
C ARG A 70 -16.59 8.29 -33.20
N ASN A 71 -16.34 8.51 -34.49
CA ASN A 71 -17.40 8.87 -35.45
C ASN A 71 -17.17 8.13 -36.77
N LEU A 72 -17.95 7.07 -36.98
CA LEU A 72 -17.81 6.19 -38.14
C LEU A 72 -18.08 6.92 -39.48
N PRO A 73 -19.15 7.73 -39.66
CA PRO A 73 -19.34 8.51 -40.89
C PRO A 73 -18.15 9.41 -41.25
N LEU A 74 -17.52 10.01 -40.25
CA LEU A 74 -16.35 10.88 -40.45
C LEU A 74 -15.14 10.07 -40.95
N TRP A 75 -14.86 8.92 -40.36
CA TRP A 75 -13.79 8.01 -40.78
C TRP A 75 -14.08 7.35 -42.14
N GLN A 76 -15.34 7.03 -42.44
CA GLN A 76 -15.73 6.51 -43.76
C GLN A 76 -15.49 7.56 -44.85
N LYS A 77 -15.89 8.82 -44.63
CA LYS A 77 -15.60 9.92 -45.54
C LYS A 77 -14.09 10.11 -45.74
N ARG A 78 -13.29 9.93 -44.67
CA ARG A 78 -11.83 9.99 -44.73
C ARG A 78 -11.27 8.87 -45.60
N LEU A 79 -11.73 7.65 -45.39
CA LEU A 79 -11.36 6.49 -46.19
C LEU A 79 -11.69 6.72 -47.67
N ASP A 80 -12.93 7.11 -47.98
CA ASP A 80 -13.37 7.39 -49.36
C ASP A 80 -12.50 8.48 -50.02
N THR A 81 -12.14 9.52 -49.26
CA THR A 81 -11.26 10.61 -49.73
C THR A 81 -9.84 10.13 -50.00
N LEU A 82 -9.31 9.19 -49.21
CA LEU A 82 -7.96 8.65 -49.41
C LEU A 82 -7.91 7.54 -50.47
N SER A 83 -9.00 6.80 -50.66
CA SER A 83 -9.12 5.76 -51.69
C SER A 83 -9.33 6.34 -53.09
N ALA A 84 -9.84 7.57 -53.22
CA ALA A 84 -9.98 8.24 -54.50
C ALA A 84 -8.61 8.52 -55.14
N PRO A 85 -8.41 8.19 -56.43
CA PRO A 85 -7.11 8.41 -57.07
C PRO A 85 -6.78 9.90 -57.19
N VAL A 86 -5.49 10.20 -57.34
CA VAL A 86 -4.97 11.56 -57.52
C VAL A 86 -5.04 11.93 -59.00
N ALA A 87 -5.82 12.97 -59.32
CA ALA A 87 -5.96 13.43 -60.70
C ALA A 87 -4.72 14.21 -61.15
N ILE A 88 -4.31 14.01 -62.39
CA ILE A 88 -3.33 14.86 -63.06
C ILE A 88 -4.06 15.99 -63.79
N GLU A 89 -3.85 17.23 -63.33
CA GLU A 89 -4.45 18.45 -63.89
C GLU A 89 -3.88 18.75 -65.29
N THR A 90 -4.67 18.50 -66.34
CA THR A 90 -4.26 18.69 -67.75
C THR A 90 -4.27 20.16 -68.19
N ASP A 91 -5.08 20.99 -67.56
CA ASP A 91 -5.15 22.44 -67.78
C ASP A 91 -3.86 23.15 -67.35
N ARG A 92 -3.18 22.66 -66.31
CA ARG A 92 -1.85 23.14 -65.91
C ARG A 92 -0.79 22.95 -66.98
N PHE A 93 -0.91 21.88 -67.75
CA PHE A 93 -0.05 21.63 -68.91
C PHE A 93 -0.30 22.66 -70.03
N GLU A 94 -1.57 22.96 -70.36
CA GLU A 94 -1.92 23.89 -71.45
C GLU A 94 -1.38 25.32 -71.21
N GLN A 95 -1.24 25.67 -69.93
CA GLN A 95 -0.81 26.98 -69.45
C GLN A 95 0.70 27.08 -69.19
N SER A 96 1.46 25.97 -69.28
CA SER A 96 2.90 25.97 -68.98
C SER A 96 3.71 26.78 -70.03
N PRO A 97 4.41 27.85 -69.61
CA PRO A 97 5.22 28.70 -70.49
C PRO A 97 6.54 28.05 -70.94
N GLU A 98 6.91 26.89 -70.40
CA GLU A 98 8.11 26.12 -70.75
C GLU A 98 7.90 25.27 -72.01
N LEU A 99 6.65 24.91 -72.33
CA LEU A 99 6.26 24.17 -73.54
C LEU A 99 5.96 25.14 -74.68
N ARG A 100 7.01 25.79 -75.18
CA ARG A 100 6.91 26.96 -76.07
C ARG A 100 6.58 26.67 -77.53
N THR A 101 6.69 25.43 -78.00
CA THR A 101 6.41 25.10 -79.40
C THR A 101 5.07 24.40 -79.56
N VAL A 102 4.34 24.74 -80.64
CA VAL A 102 3.08 24.07 -81.02
C VAL A 102 3.29 22.57 -81.18
N SER A 103 4.48 22.17 -81.68
CA SER A 103 4.86 20.76 -81.82
C SER A 103 5.01 20.01 -80.49
N ASP A 104 5.58 20.63 -79.45
CA ASP A 104 5.73 19.97 -78.15
C ASP A 104 4.38 19.79 -77.45
N ARG A 105 3.51 20.81 -77.54
CA ARG A 105 2.14 20.73 -77.02
C ARG A 105 1.30 19.67 -77.72
N ALA A 106 1.39 19.57 -79.05
CA ALA A 106 0.68 18.57 -79.82
C ALA A 106 1.09 17.14 -79.43
N ARG A 107 2.37 16.90 -79.15
CA ARG A 107 2.88 15.59 -78.73
C ARG A 107 2.38 15.16 -77.36
N VAL A 108 2.40 16.06 -76.37
CA VAL A 108 1.85 15.76 -75.04
C VAL A 108 0.33 15.59 -75.10
N THR A 109 -0.37 16.38 -75.91
CA THR A 109 -1.82 16.21 -76.14
C THR A 109 -2.14 14.85 -76.74
N GLN A 110 -1.35 14.42 -77.73
CA GLN A 110 -1.48 13.09 -78.35
C GLN A 110 -1.14 11.98 -77.35
N TYR A 111 -0.14 12.17 -76.49
CA TYR A 111 0.17 11.25 -75.40
C TYR A 111 -1.02 11.10 -74.43
N ILE A 112 -1.61 12.22 -73.98
CA ILE A 112 -2.81 12.22 -73.11
C ILE A 112 -3.97 11.45 -73.76
N GLN A 113 -4.23 11.68 -75.05
CA GLN A 113 -5.29 10.99 -75.79
C GLN A 113 -5.06 9.48 -75.90
N ASN A 114 -3.79 9.06 -76.04
CA ASN A 114 -3.42 7.66 -76.17
C ASN A 114 -3.25 6.96 -74.82
N HIS A 115 -3.06 7.70 -73.73
CA HIS A 115 -2.77 7.19 -72.39
C HIS A 115 -3.67 7.83 -71.31
N PRO A 116 -5.01 7.67 -71.40
CA PRO A 116 -5.94 8.23 -70.42
C PRO A 116 -5.71 7.69 -69.00
N GLU A 117 -5.15 6.49 -68.85
CA GLU A 117 -4.80 5.89 -67.57
C GLU A 117 -3.71 6.67 -66.82
N GLN A 118 -2.88 7.45 -67.52
CA GLN A 118 -1.82 8.26 -66.90
C GLN A 118 -2.36 9.56 -66.27
N LEU A 119 -3.65 9.87 -66.45
CA LEU A 119 -4.28 11.02 -65.83
C LEU A 119 -4.71 10.78 -64.37
N SER A 120 -4.42 9.59 -63.85
CA SER A 120 -4.85 9.15 -62.54
C SER A 120 -3.72 8.38 -61.86
N LEU A 121 -3.30 8.84 -60.68
CA LEU A 121 -2.29 8.17 -59.87
C LEU A 121 -2.95 7.51 -58.66
N ASP A 122 -2.63 6.24 -58.43
CA ASP A 122 -2.90 5.59 -57.15
C ASP A 122 -1.87 6.05 -56.11
N GLY A 123 -2.32 6.83 -55.12
CA GLY A 123 -1.44 7.38 -54.09
C GLY A 123 -0.68 6.31 -53.30
N SER A 124 -1.26 5.12 -53.10
CA SER A 124 -0.64 4.03 -52.34
C SER A 124 0.55 3.38 -53.07
N THR A 125 0.60 3.52 -54.40
CA THR A 125 1.70 3.04 -55.24
C THR A 125 2.95 3.92 -55.12
N TYR A 126 2.78 5.23 -54.89
CA TYR A 126 3.87 6.21 -54.96
C TYR A 126 4.32 6.81 -53.62
N SER A 127 3.52 6.69 -52.55
CA SER A 127 3.88 7.16 -51.19
C SER A 127 3.62 6.10 -50.12
N LYS A 128 4.65 5.87 -49.29
CA LYS A 128 4.55 4.99 -48.11
C LYS A 128 3.60 5.59 -47.07
N GLU A 129 3.69 6.90 -46.88
CA GLU A 129 2.86 7.68 -45.95
C GLU A 129 1.38 7.61 -46.34
N TRP A 130 1.06 7.66 -47.64
CA TRP A 130 -0.31 7.47 -48.13
C TRP A 130 -0.85 6.10 -47.77
N LYS A 131 -0.05 5.05 -48.04
CA LYS A 131 -0.40 3.66 -47.74
C LYS A 131 -0.64 3.43 -46.25
N GLU A 132 0.21 4.01 -45.39
CA GLU A 132 0.07 3.94 -43.94
C GLU A 132 -1.19 4.67 -43.45
N THR A 133 -1.46 5.88 -43.98
CA THR A 133 -2.64 6.68 -43.62
C THR A 133 -3.94 5.99 -44.06
N LEU A 134 -3.93 5.38 -45.25
CA LEU A 134 -5.06 4.61 -45.77
C LEU A 134 -5.34 3.39 -44.87
N ALA A 135 -4.31 2.60 -44.54
CA ALA A 135 -4.44 1.44 -43.65
C ALA A 135 -4.96 1.82 -42.26
N GLN A 136 -4.53 2.96 -41.70
CA GLN A 136 -5.05 3.47 -40.43
C GLN A 136 -6.54 3.82 -40.50
N ALA A 137 -6.97 4.48 -41.59
CA ALA A 137 -8.38 4.78 -41.80
C ALA A 137 -9.22 3.50 -41.95
N GLU A 138 -8.74 2.51 -42.69
CA GLU A 138 -9.37 1.19 -42.84
C GLU A 138 -9.51 0.47 -41.49
N GLU A 139 -8.43 0.37 -40.72
CA GLU A 139 -8.42 -0.26 -39.40
C GLU A 139 -9.40 0.44 -38.45
N GLN A 140 -9.43 1.77 -38.46
CA GLN A 140 -10.34 2.53 -37.60
C GLN A 140 -11.80 2.37 -38.01
N VAL A 141 -12.11 2.32 -39.32
CA VAL A 141 -13.47 2.02 -39.82
C VAL A 141 -13.89 0.61 -39.41
N GLU A 142 -13.03 -0.40 -39.57
CA GLU A 142 -13.31 -1.79 -39.17
C GLU A 142 -13.56 -1.88 -37.67
N LYS A 143 -12.70 -1.26 -36.86
CA LYS A 143 -12.81 -1.21 -35.40
C LYS A 143 -14.10 -0.54 -34.95
N LEU A 144 -14.42 0.65 -35.46
CA LEU A 144 -15.66 1.35 -35.10
C LEU A 144 -16.90 0.58 -35.54
N THR A 145 -16.84 -0.13 -36.67
CA THR A 145 -17.91 -1.00 -37.15
C THR A 145 -18.11 -2.19 -36.21
N ALA A 146 -17.02 -2.84 -35.78
CA ALA A 146 -17.05 -3.93 -34.80
C ALA A 146 -17.57 -3.46 -33.43
N ASP A 147 -17.08 -2.33 -32.92
CA ASP A 147 -17.51 -1.74 -31.65
C ASP A 147 -19.01 -1.40 -31.69
N ARG A 148 -19.49 -0.78 -32.79
CA ARG A 148 -20.93 -0.49 -32.97
C ARG A 148 -21.75 -1.78 -32.96
N ALA A 149 -21.32 -2.82 -33.68
CA ALA A 149 -22.01 -4.11 -33.71
C ALA A 149 -22.05 -4.76 -32.31
N GLN A 150 -20.96 -4.66 -31.54
CA GLN A 150 -20.89 -5.14 -30.17
C GLN A 150 -21.85 -4.38 -29.25
N PHE A 151 -21.89 -3.05 -29.33
CA PHE A 151 -22.85 -2.24 -28.57
C PHE A 151 -24.29 -2.60 -28.92
N LEU A 152 -24.63 -2.78 -30.20
CA LEU A 152 -25.98 -3.19 -30.60
C LEU A 152 -26.32 -4.59 -30.07
N LYS A 153 -25.39 -5.54 -30.12
CA LYS A 153 -25.58 -6.88 -29.53
C LYS A 153 -25.79 -6.82 -28.02
N GLN A 154 -25.06 -5.96 -27.32
CA GLN A 154 -25.23 -5.73 -25.89
C GLN A 154 -26.60 -5.11 -25.59
N ALA A 155 -27.04 -4.13 -26.40
CA ALA A 155 -28.35 -3.52 -26.28
C ALA A 155 -29.48 -4.54 -26.50
N ASP A 156 -29.35 -5.42 -27.51
CA ASP A 156 -30.32 -6.49 -27.78
C ASP A 156 -30.41 -7.48 -26.62
N ALA A 157 -29.27 -7.96 -26.12
CA ALA A 157 -29.21 -8.90 -25.00
C ALA A 157 -29.79 -8.29 -23.71
N ALA A 158 -29.44 -7.03 -23.41
CA ALA A 158 -29.97 -6.30 -22.26
C ALA A 158 -31.49 -6.07 -22.38
N THR A 159 -31.97 -5.77 -23.59
CA THR A 159 -33.40 -5.60 -23.86
C THR A 159 -34.17 -6.91 -23.65
N ALA A 160 -33.63 -8.04 -24.12
CA ALA A 160 -34.21 -9.36 -23.87
C ALA A 160 -34.25 -9.70 -22.37
N ALA A 161 -33.22 -9.30 -21.62
CA ALA A 161 -33.16 -9.44 -20.17
C ALA A 161 -33.98 -8.40 -19.40
N ARG A 162 -34.62 -7.44 -20.09
CA ARG A 162 -35.36 -6.29 -19.51
C ARG A 162 -34.51 -5.38 -18.61
N ASP A 163 -33.21 -5.31 -18.88
CA ASP A 163 -32.27 -4.41 -18.19
C ASP A 163 -32.15 -3.08 -18.96
N TYR A 164 -33.14 -2.22 -18.77
CA TYR A 164 -33.27 -0.98 -19.54
C TYR A 164 -32.12 0.02 -19.34
N LEU A 165 -31.47 0.01 -18.17
CA LEU A 165 -30.30 0.86 -17.92
C LEU A 165 -29.14 0.42 -18.81
N LYS A 166 -28.83 -0.89 -18.85
CA LYS A 166 -27.79 -1.42 -19.74
C LYS A 166 -28.13 -1.26 -21.21
N THR A 167 -29.40 -1.43 -21.60
CA THR A 167 -29.86 -1.14 -22.96
C THR A 167 -29.52 0.29 -23.35
N LEU A 168 -29.87 1.27 -22.51
CA LEU A 168 -29.57 2.68 -22.80
C LEU A 168 -28.08 2.98 -22.87
N THR A 169 -27.27 2.40 -21.97
CA THR A 169 -25.82 2.60 -21.98
C THR A 169 -25.21 2.08 -23.28
N ALA A 170 -25.62 0.90 -23.72
CA ALA A 170 -25.13 0.30 -24.96
C ALA A 170 -25.58 1.09 -26.20
N LEU A 171 -26.85 1.51 -26.25
CA LEU A 171 -27.37 2.35 -27.35
C LEU A 171 -26.69 3.73 -27.40
N ALA A 172 -26.38 4.34 -26.24
CA ALA A 172 -25.60 5.57 -26.18
C ALA A 172 -24.20 5.38 -26.77
N GLY A 173 -23.51 4.29 -26.44
CA GLY A 173 -22.20 3.96 -27.05
C GLY A 173 -22.28 3.77 -28.57
N ALA A 174 -23.34 3.14 -29.07
CA ALA A 174 -23.57 3.04 -30.51
C ALA A 174 -23.87 4.40 -31.17
N LEU A 175 -24.61 5.29 -30.49
CA LEU A 175 -24.90 6.66 -30.96
C LEU A 175 -23.67 7.57 -30.92
N GLU A 176 -22.70 7.33 -30.04
CA GLU A 176 -21.42 8.03 -30.12
C GLU A 176 -20.73 7.73 -31.45
N ILE A 177 -20.71 6.45 -31.86
CA ILE A 177 -20.07 6.00 -33.11
C ILE A 177 -20.84 6.48 -34.36
N THR A 178 -22.17 6.42 -34.35
CA THR A 178 -23.02 6.89 -35.45
C THR A 178 -24.02 7.94 -34.95
N PRO A 179 -23.60 9.21 -34.78
CA PRO A 179 -24.40 10.25 -34.12
C PRO A 179 -25.65 10.67 -34.91
N ASP A 180 -25.63 10.54 -36.24
CA ASP A 180 -26.72 10.95 -37.12
C ASP A 180 -27.71 9.80 -37.45
N ASP A 181 -27.57 8.64 -36.79
CA ASP A 181 -28.46 7.49 -36.98
C ASP A 181 -29.82 7.72 -36.29
N THR A 182 -30.77 8.24 -37.07
CA THR A 182 -32.13 8.57 -36.61
C THR A 182 -32.89 7.35 -36.08
N ALA A 183 -32.72 6.18 -36.70
CA ALA A 183 -33.36 4.94 -36.24
C ALA A 183 -32.82 4.49 -34.87
N LEU A 184 -31.50 4.63 -34.66
CA LEU A 184 -30.87 4.34 -33.38
C LEU A 184 -31.26 5.36 -32.30
N ALA A 185 -31.42 6.63 -32.68
CA ALA A 185 -31.91 7.68 -31.79
C ALA A 185 -33.35 7.39 -31.35
N ASP A 186 -34.24 7.02 -32.27
CA ASP A 186 -35.62 6.63 -31.99
C ASP A 186 -35.68 5.39 -31.08
N ARG A 187 -34.84 4.38 -31.38
CA ARG A 187 -34.73 3.17 -30.56
C ARG A 187 -34.25 3.50 -29.14
N SER A 188 -33.33 4.44 -28.99
CA SER A 188 -32.87 4.94 -27.69
C SER A 188 -33.98 5.68 -26.94
N ALA A 189 -34.77 6.49 -27.64
CA ALA A 189 -35.91 7.19 -27.05
C ALA A 189 -37.02 6.21 -26.59
N GLN A 190 -37.28 5.15 -27.35
CA GLN A 190 -38.20 4.08 -26.96
C GLN A 190 -37.70 3.30 -25.74
N ALA A 191 -36.41 2.93 -25.72
CA ALA A 191 -35.78 2.30 -24.56
C ALA A 191 -35.84 3.22 -23.33
N ALA A 192 -35.64 4.53 -23.52
CA ALA A 192 -35.76 5.53 -22.46
C ALA A 192 -37.21 5.64 -21.95
N ALA A 193 -38.20 5.57 -22.82
CA ALA A 193 -39.61 5.58 -22.44
C ALA A 193 -40.01 4.32 -21.66
N ALA A 194 -39.61 3.15 -22.15
CA ALA A 194 -39.91 1.86 -21.53
C ALA A 194 -39.20 1.74 -20.17
N GLY A 195 -37.92 2.08 -20.10
CA GLY A 195 -37.13 2.06 -18.86
C GLY A 195 -37.65 3.04 -17.82
N TRP A 196 -38.03 4.26 -18.23
CA TRP A 196 -38.68 5.22 -17.34
C TRP A 196 -39.95 4.62 -16.72
N THR A 197 -40.82 4.05 -17.56
CA THR A 197 -42.09 3.46 -17.12
C THR A 197 -41.86 2.29 -16.17
N ALA A 198 -40.87 1.43 -16.46
CA ALA A 198 -40.52 0.30 -15.63
C ALA A 198 -39.97 0.72 -14.25
N VAL A 199 -38.99 1.63 -14.22
CA VAL A 199 -38.38 2.12 -12.97
C VAL A 199 -39.38 2.93 -12.16
N LYS A 200 -40.17 3.81 -12.80
CA LYS A 200 -41.26 4.55 -12.15
C LYS A 200 -42.28 3.59 -11.54
N GLY A 201 -42.78 2.62 -12.31
CA GLY A 201 -43.77 1.66 -11.82
C GLY A 201 -43.25 0.77 -10.70
N ALA A 202 -41.98 0.35 -10.77
CA ALA A 202 -41.33 -0.40 -9.70
C ALA A 202 -41.18 0.44 -8.43
N LEU A 203 -40.77 1.70 -8.56
CA LEU A 203 -40.71 2.64 -7.45
C LEU A 203 -42.11 2.88 -6.86
N GLU A 204 -43.10 3.23 -7.67
CA GLU A 204 -44.49 3.44 -7.23
C GLU A 204 -45.05 2.22 -6.51
N LYS A 205 -44.80 1.01 -7.01
CA LYS A 205 -45.19 -0.23 -6.33
C LYS A 205 -44.50 -0.37 -4.97
N ALA A 206 -43.20 -0.08 -4.89
CA ALA A 206 -42.47 -0.09 -3.62
C ALA A 206 -43.03 0.97 -2.64
N LEU A 207 -43.43 2.15 -3.12
CA LEU A 207 -44.02 3.21 -2.30
C LEU A 207 -45.42 2.88 -1.75
N LEU A 208 -46.11 1.91 -2.34
CA LEU A 208 -47.43 1.43 -1.89
C LEU A 208 -47.33 0.36 -0.80
N VAL A 209 -46.15 -0.23 -0.58
CA VAL A 209 -45.96 -1.25 0.45
C VAL A 209 -45.93 -0.57 1.83
N ASP A 210 -46.87 -0.95 2.70
CA ASP A 210 -46.76 -0.67 4.13
C ASP A 210 -46.13 -1.87 4.83
N ALA A 211 -44.90 -1.70 5.30
CA ALA A 211 -44.17 -2.73 6.04
C ALA A 211 -44.70 -2.92 7.48
N GLY A 212 -45.68 -2.12 7.94
CA GLY A 212 -46.17 -2.20 9.31
C GLY A 212 -45.05 -1.87 10.31
N ALA A 213 -44.94 -2.66 11.38
CA ALA A 213 -43.91 -2.54 12.42
C ALA A 213 -42.95 -3.75 12.46
N ASP A 214 -42.94 -4.60 11.42
CA ASP A 214 -42.03 -5.75 11.35
C ASP A 214 -40.62 -5.30 10.88
N PRO A 215 -39.55 -5.51 11.66
CA PRO A 215 -38.19 -5.12 11.26
C PRO A 215 -37.72 -5.71 9.93
N LYS A 216 -38.10 -6.96 9.61
CA LYS A 216 -37.69 -7.61 8.35
C LYS A 216 -38.39 -6.98 7.15
N ALA A 217 -39.69 -6.71 7.27
CA ALA A 217 -40.42 -5.98 6.24
C ALA A 217 -39.90 -4.54 6.05
N LEU A 218 -39.54 -3.85 7.14
CA LEU A 218 -38.97 -2.50 7.07
C LEU A 218 -37.61 -2.48 6.34
N ASP A 219 -36.70 -3.40 6.67
CA ASP A 219 -35.41 -3.54 5.98
C ASP A 219 -35.57 -3.90 4.49
N ALA A 220 -36.48 -4.83 4.18
CA ALA A 220 -36.78 -5.19 2.78
C ALA A 220 -37.34 -3.99 2.00
N LEU A 221 -38.22 -3.21 2.61
CA LEU A 221 -38.79 -1.99 2.01
C LEU A 221 -37.73 -0.92 1.81
N GLU A 222 -36.87 -0.65 2.81
CA GLU A 222 -35.74 0.29 2.74
C GLU A 222 -34.85 -0.06 1.54
N LYS A 223 -34.37 -1.31 1.47
CA LYS A 223 -33.52 -1.80 0.39
C LYS A 223 -34.18 -1.69 -0.98
N SER A 224 -35.46 -2.05 -1.06
CA SER A 224 -36.24 -1.96 -2.30
C SER A 224 -36.35 -0.52 -2.78
N VAL A 225 -36.80 0.41 -1.93
CA VAL A 225 -36.97 1.83 -2.31
C VAL A 225 -35.63 2.46 -2.65
N MET A 226 -34.58 2.25 -1.85
CA MET A 226 -33.23 2.77 -2.11
C MET A 226 -32.67 2.28 -3.45
N SER A 227 -32.85 1.01 -3.78
CA SER A 227 -32.40 0.45 -5.06
C SER A 227 -33.14 1.06 -6.25
N GLN A 228 -34.47 1.20 -6.17
CA GLN A 228 -35.26 1.80 -7.25
C GLN A 228 -34.99 3.30 -7.39
N GLN A 229 -34.71 4.01 -6.29
CA GLN A 229 -34.35 5.42 -6.30
C GLN A 229 -33.00 5.67 -6.98
N ASP A 230 -31.98 4.84 -6.69
CA ASP A 230 -30.68 4.91 -7.37
C ASP A 230 -30.81 4.61 -8.86
N ALA A 231 -31.58 3.57 -9.22
CA ALA A 231 -31.86 3.24 -10.60
C ALA A 231 -32.52 4.42 -11.34
N LEU A 232 -33.47 5.10 -10.71
CA LEU A 232 -34.13 6.28 -11.27
C LEU A 232 -33.14 7.42 -11.51
N VAL A 233 -32.26 7.73 -10.56
CA VAL A 233 -31.26 8.80 -10.71
C VAL A 233 -30.23 8.45 -11.78
N ALA A 234 -29.70 7.22 -11.79
CA ALA A 234 -28.77 6.75 -12.81
C ALA A 234 -29.39 6.85 -14.21
N PHE A 235 -30.66 6.45 -14.32
CA PHE A 235 -31.41 6.50 -15.57
C PHE A 235 -31.63 7.93 -16.07
N VAL A 236 -32.11 8.84 -15.20
CA VAL A 236 -32.31 10.25 -15.55
C VAL A 236 -31.00 10.91 -15.97
N ARG A 237 -29.91 10.63 -15.26
CA ARG A 237 -28.58 11.13 -15.61
C ARG A 237 -28.15 10.66 -17.00
N LEU A 238 -28.24 9.37 -17.27
CA LEU A 238 -27.85 8.79 -18.56
C LEU A 238 -28.68 9.35 -19.72
N ALA A 239 -30.00 9.45 -19.53
CA ALA A 239 -30.92 9.97 -20.55
C ALA A 239 -30.78 11.48 -20.82
N THR A 240 -30.08 12.21 -19.94
CA THR A 240 -29.85 13.67 -20.08
C THR A 240 -28.40 14.02 -20.46
N SER A 241 -27.43 13.13 -20.24
CA SER A 241 -26.00 13.42 -20.46
C SER A 241 -25.48 13.17 -21.88
N THR A 242 -26.21 12.42 -22.72
CA THR A 242 -25.75 12.07 -24.06
C THR A 242 -25.81 13.29 -25.00
N ARG A 243 -24.63 13.79 -25.41
CA ARG A 243 -24.42 15.01 -26.22
C ARG A 243 -25.16 15.01 -27.56
N THR A 244 -25.42 13.84 -28.14
CA THR A 244 -26.12 13.65 -29.42
C THR A 244 -27.64 13.55 -29.28
N ALA A 245 -28.15 13.48 -28.04
CA ALA A 245 -29.57 13.38 -27.76
C ALA A 245 -30.03 14.52 -26.85
N LYS A 246 -30.33 15.67 -27.47
CA LYS A 246 -31.25 16.66 -26.87
C LYS A 246 -32.50 15.89 -26.42
N PRO A 247 -32.90 16.05 -25.16
CA PRO A 247 -33.09 14.98 -24.18
C PRO A 247 -34.03 13.84 -24.63
N LEU A 248 -33.59 12.58 -24.49
CA LEU A 248 -34.39 11.37 -24.77
C LEU A 248 -35.63 11.24 -23.84
N LEU A 249 -35.64 11.99 -22.73
CA LEU A 249 -36.79 12.16 -21.86
C LEU A 249 -37.44 13.52 -22.12
N SER A 250 -38.74 13.52 -22.44
CA SER A 250 -39.57 14.72 -22.47
C SER A 250 -39.40 15.54 -21.19
N ALA A 251 -39.45 16.88 -21.28
CA ALA A 251 -39.39 17.76 -20.12
C ALA A 251 -40.42 17.42 -19.02
N GLU A 252 -41.57 16.84 -19.40
CA GLU A 252 -42.61 16.35 -18.48
C GLU A 252 -42.12 15.20 -17.58
N ARG A 253 -41.49 14.16 -18.14
CA ARG A 253 -40.91 13.05 -17.38
C ARG A 253 -39.81 13.52 -16.40
N LEU A 254 -39.01 14.50 -16.81
CA LEU A 254 -38.02 15.12 -15.92
C LEU A 254 -38.70 15.88 -14.77
N LYS A 255 -39.82 16.57 -15.03
CA LYS A 255 -40.62 17.21 -13.99
C LYS A 255 -41.24 16.19 -13.04
N GLU A 256 -41.67 15.02 -13.53
CA GLU A 256 -42.22 13.93 -12.69
C GLU A 256 -41.19 13.24 -11.79
N SER A 257 -39.91 13.24 -12.17
CA SER A 257 -38.85 12.60 -11.38
C SER A 257 -38.67 13.19 -9.99
N LYS A 258 -38.79 14.52 -9.86
CA LYS A 258 -38.59 15.22 -8.58
C LYS A 258 -39.65 14.83 -7.53
N PRO A 259 -40.98 14.89 -7.82
CA PRO A 259 -42.01 14.40 -6.91
C PRO A 259 -41.83 12.94 -6.50
N LEU A 260 -41.40 12.06 -7.42
CA LEU A 260 -41.15 10.65 -7.11
C LEU A 260 -39.98 10.48 -6.13
N LEU A 261 -38.88 11.20 -6.36
CA LEU A 261 -37.75 11.20 -5.44
C LEU A 261 -38.15 11.76 -4.07
N GLN A 262 -38.96 12.81 -4.02
CA GLN A 262 -39.48 13.36 -2.77
C GLN A 262 -40.37 12.35 -2.02
N ARG A 263 -41.35 11.74 -2.69
CA ARG A 263 -42.22 10.71 -2.09
C ARG A 263 -41.42 9.49 -1.62
N SER A 264 -40.38 9.10 -2.35
CA SER A 264 -39.47 8.03 -1.91
C SER A 264 -38.68 8.42 -0.66
N GLY A 265 -38.25 9.68 -0.57
CA GLY A 265 -37.67 10.24 0.65
C GLY A 265 -38.64 10.21 1.83
N GLU A 266 -39.91 10.55 1.62
CA GLU A 266 -40.94 10.48 2.68
C GLU A 266 -41.18 9.04 3.17
N VAL A 267 -41.22 8.06 2.26
CA VAL A 267 -41.34 6.64 2.63
C VAL A 267 -40.11 6.16 3.39
N LEU A 268 -38.90 6.42 2.89
CA LEU A 268 -37.66 6.07 3.57
C LEU A 268 -37.56 6.74 4.94
N GLY A 269 -37.95 8.01 5.05
CA GLY A 269 -37.97 8.76 6.31
C GLY A 269 -38.90 8.14 7.34
N ARG A 270 -40.09 7.66 6.91
CA ARG A 270 -41.01 6.91 7.78
C ARG A 270 -40.48 5.54 8.17
N VAL A 271 -39.79 4.84 7.27
CA VAL A 271 -39.12 3.57 7.58
C VAL A 271 -38.05 3.80 8.64
N TRP A 272 -37.20 4.82 8.48
CA TRP A 272 -36.16 5.16 9.45
C TRP A 272 -36.75 5.53 10.82
N GLU A 273 -37.83 6.31 10.84
CA GLU A 273 -38.55 6.67 12.06
C GLU A 273 -39.14 5.45 12.78
N LYS A 274 -39.81 4.55 12.05
CA LYS A 274 -40.34 3.29 12.63
C LYS A 274 -39.22 2.38 13.13
N SER A 275 -38.15 2.20 12.35
CA SER A 275 -37.01 1.35 12.73
C SER A 275 -36.32 1.86 13.99
N THR A 276 -36.07 3.18 14.07
CA THR A 276 -35.45 3.78 15.26
C THR A 276 -36.40 3.82 16.45
N GLY A 277 -37.70 4.01 16.24
CA GLY A 277 -38.73 3.84 17.27
C GLY A 277 -38.73 2.44 17.88
N LEU A 278 -38.77 1.40 17.05
CA LEU A 278 -38.77 0.00 17.51
C LEU A 278 -37.52 -0.37 18.32
N LEU A 279 -36.36 0.17 17.95
CA LEU A 279 -35.11 -0.02 18.69
C LEU A 279 -35.14 0.76 20.01
N ALA A 280 -35.58 2.02 19.98
CA ALA A 280 -35.67 2.86 21.18
C ALA A 280 -36.68 2.30 22.20
N ASP A 281 -37.83 1.77 21.75
CA ASP A 281 -38.85 1.16 22.60
C ASP A 281 -38.34 -0.09 23.34
N ARG A 282 -37.24 -0.70 22.85
CA ARG A 282 -36.54 -1.83 23.47
C ARG A 282 -35.31 -1.40 24.28
N ASN A 283 -35.11 -0.09 24.47
CA ASN A 283 -33.89 0.49 25.05
C ASN A 283 -32.60 0.15 24.27
N GLU A 284 -32.70 -0.26 23.00
CA GLU A 284 -31.54 -0.56 22.13
C GLU A 284 -30.94 0.73 21.53
N PHE A 285 -30.67 1.74 22.36
CA PHE A 285 -30.23 3.07 21.93
C PHE A 285 -28.89 3.05 21.16
N TRP A 286 -27.99 2.12 21.49
CA TRP A 286 -26.77 1.91 20.70
C TRP A 286 -27.07 1.42 19.28
N GLY A 287 -28.10 0.59 19.12
CA GLY A 287 -28.61 0.16 17.82
C GLY A 287 -29.19 1.33 17.02
N VAL A 288 -29.95 2.22 17.69
CA VAL A 288 -30.45 3.47 17.09
C VAL A 288 -29.30 4.34 16.60
N TYR A 289 -28.27 4.54 17.43
CA TYR A 289 -27.07 5.31 17.08
C TYR A 289 -26.39 4.77 15.83
N LYS A 290 -26.06 3.48 15.81
CA LYS A 290 -25.42 2.84 14.64
C LYS A 290 -26.28 2.92 13.38
N TYR A 291 -27.58 2.72 13.53
CA TYR A 291 -28.52 2.79 12.41
C TYR A 291 -28.56 4.20 11.81
N LEU A 292 -28.71 5.25 12.62
CA LEU A 292 -28.80 6.63 12.15
C LEU A 292 -27.47 7.16 11.63
N ALA A 293 -26.34 6.82 12.26
CA ALA A 293 -25.02 7.25 11.80
C ALA A 293 -24.75 6.79 10.35
N ALA A 294 -25.04 5.51 10.06
CA ALA A 294 -24.90 4.97 8.71
C ALA A 294 -25.85 5.63 7.68
N ARG A 295 -27.03 6.10 8.11
CA ARG A 295 -28.04 6.72 7.23
C ARG A 295 -27.72 8.18 6.95
N ILE A 296 -27.17 8.92 7.92
CA ILE A 296 -26.63 10.26 7.71
C ILE A 296 -25.49 10.21 6.69
N GLU A 297 -24.53 9.29 6.86
CA GLU A 297 -23.42 9.11 5.91
C GLU A 297 -23.92 8.73 4.50
N SER A 298 -24.84 7.77 4.42
CA SER A 298 -25.47 7.37 3.15
C SER A 298 -26.19 8.54 2.49
N ALA A 299 -26.91 9.37 3.26
CA ALA A 299 -27.63 10.54 2.74
C ALA A 299 -26.68 11.65 2.23
N GLN A 300 -25.50 11.78 2.83
CA GLN A 300 -24.46 12.73 2.42
C GLN A 300 -23.75 12.31 1.13
N THR A 301 -23.51 11.00 0.97
CA THR A 301 -22.71 10.43 -0.14
C THR A 301 -23.55 10.12 -1.38
N ARG A 302 -24.84 9.78 -1.23
CA ARG A 302 -25.71 9.38 -2.35
C ARG A 302 -26.54 10.55 -2.89
N PRO A 303 -26.39 10.94 -4.17
CA PRO A 303 -27.14 12.06 -4.75
C PRO A 303 -28.67 11.95 -4.64
N ALA A 304 -29.20 10.72 -4.79
CA ALA A 304 -30.62 10.44 -4.69
C ALA A 304 -31.19 10.84 -3.32
N LEU A 305 -30.52 10.40 -2.25
CA LEU A 305 -30.94 10.65 -0.87
C LEU A 305 -30.76 12.13 -0.49
N LYS A 306 -29.65 12.73 -0.89
CA LYS A 306 -29.36 14.17 -0.66
C LYS A 306 -30.47 15.07 -1.20
N SER A 307 -30.97 14.78 -2.41
CA SER A 307 -32.03 15.56 -3.05
C SER A 307 -33.41 15.43 -2.39
N SER A 308 -33.60 14.41 -1.56
CA SER A 308 -34.89 14.07 -0.94
C SER A 308 -35.10 14.63 0.48
N GLY A 309 -34.10 15.33 1.03
CA GLY A 309 -34.17 15.90 2.40
C GLY A 309 -33.99 14.89 3.53
N LEU A 310 -33.67 13.64 3.21
CA LEU A 310 -33.49 12.55 4.17
C LEU A 310 -32.39 12.79 5.21
N GLU A 311 -31.33 13.52 4.85
CA GLU A 311 -30.28 13.89 5.81
C GLU A 311 -30.87 14.67 7.00
N ALA A 312 -31.70 15.68 6.73
CA ALA A 312 -32.32 16.48 7.78
C ALA A 312 -33.26 15.64 8.65
N LYS A 313 -34.00 14.69 8.06
CA LYS A 313 -34.86 13.77 8.81
C LYS A 313 -34.05 12.84 9.71
N ALA A 314 -32.97 12.23 9.20
CA ALA A 314 -32.09 11.38 10.02
C ALA A 314 -31.44 12.16 11.17
N LYS A 315 -31.02 13.40 10.91
CA LYS A 315 -30.48 14.31 11.93
C LYS A 315 -31.52 14.69 12.99
N ALA A 316 -32.76 14.94 12.60
CA ALA A 316 -33.86 15.20 13.54
C ALA A 316 -34.15 13.97 14.42
N LEU A 317 -34.24 12.78 13.81
CA LEU A 317 -34.43 11.52 14.53
C LEU A 317 -33.26 11.24 15.49
N TYR A 318 -32.04 11.60 15.12
CA TYR A 318 -30.86 11.48 15.99
C TYR A 318 -31.07 12.27 17.29
N VAL A 319 -31.42 13.55 17.19
CA VAL A 319 -31.64 14.41 18.35
C VAL A 319 -32.81 13.90 19.20
N GLU A 320 -33.92 13.52 18.56
CA GLU A 320 -35.12 13.01 19.23
C GLU A 320 -34.86 11.73 20.05
N ARG A 321 -34.02 10.82 19.52
CA ARG A 321 -33.87 9.47 20.08
C ARG A 321 -32.63 9.28 20.94
N LEU A 322 -31.56 10.00 20.69
CA LEU A 322 -30.28 9.76 21.37
C LEU A 322 -30.04 10.64 22.58
N VAL A 323 -30.78 11.73 22.77
CA VAL A 323 -30.76 12.46 24.04
C VAL A 323 -31.29 11.56 25.19
N PRO A 324 -32.44 10.87 25.05
CA PRO A 324 -32.84 9.82 25.99
C PRO A 324 -31.82 8.67 26.09
N GLY A 325 -31.22 8.27 24.96
CA GLY A 325 -30.20 7.22 24.94
C GLY A 325 -28.92 7.56 25.70
N MET A 326 -28.46 8.81 25.63
CA MET A 326 -27.34 9.30 26.43
C MET A 326 -27.68 9.24 27.92
N ALA A 327 -28.85 9.75 28.33
CA ALA A 327 -29.27 9.69 29.72
C ALA A 327 -29.33 8.23 30.22
N TYR A 328 -29.87 7.32 29.41
CA TYR A 328 -29.91 5.89 29.71
C TYR A 328 -28.50 5.30 29.97
N PHE A 329 -27.51 5.59 29.12
CA PHE A 329 -26.15 5.08 29.33
C PHE A 329 -25.46 5.72 30.54
N VAL A 330 -25.73 6.99 30.83
CA VAL A 330 -25.20 7.64 32.03
C VAL A 330 -25.79 7.04 33.31
N ASP A 331 -27.10 6.79 33.33
CA ASP A 331 -27.76 6.15 34.46
C ASP A 331 -27.26 4.68 34.63
N ALA A 332 -27.03 3.99 33.52
CA ALA A 332 -26.41 2.66 33.53
C ALA A 332 -24.96 2.66 34.03
N ALA A 333 -24.17 3.68 33.67
CA ALA A 333 -22.82 3.85 34.19
C ALA A 333 -22.85 4.00 35.71
N SER A 334 -23.70 4.90 36.23
CA SER A 334 -23.90 5.07 37.67
C SER A 334 -24.31 3.76 38.36
N GLY A 335 -25.21 2.99 37.75
CA GLY A 335 -25.65 1.71 38.31
C GLY A 335 -24.53 0.65 38.37
N ALA A 336 -23.65 0.62 37.36
CA ALA A 336 -22.47 -0.25 37.36
C ALA A 336 -21.41 0.24 38.37
N TYR A 337 -21.20 1.55 38.46
CA TYR A 337 -20.31 2.18 39.44
C TYR A 337 -20.67 1.79 40.88
N ASP A 338 -21.95 1.90 41.24
CA ASP A 338 -22.47 1.54 42.57
C ASP A 338 -22.30 0.04 42.92
N GLN A 339 -22.07 -0.80 41.90
CA GLN A 339 -21.83 -2.24 42.03
C GLN A 339 -20.33 -2.60 41.98
N ASP A 340 -19.44 -1.62 42.06
CA ASP A 340 -17.99 -1.78 41.92
C ASP A 340 -17.55 -2.38 40.56
N GLN A 341 -18.37 -2.22 39.51
CA GLN A 341 -18.08 -2.63 38.12
C GLN A 341 -17.58 -1.43 37.30
N TYR A 342 -16.41 -0.91 37.67
CA TYR A 342 -15.89 0.35 37.16
C TYR A 342 -15.50 0.31 35.68
N GLY A 343 -15.01 -0.83 35.16
CA GLY A 343 -14.75 -1.03 33.74
C GLY A 343 -16.03 -1.04 32.90
N LEU A 344 -17.10 -1.69 33.38
CA LEU A 344 -18.40 -1.66 32.71
C LEU A 344 -19.02 -0.26 32.74
N SER A 345 -18.94 0.43 33.90
CA SER A 345 -19.33 1.83 34.05
C SER A 345 -18.61 2.72 33.03
N TYR A 346 -17.29 2.56 32.93
CA TYR A 346 -16.45 3.28 31.99
C TYR A 346 -16.90 3.10 30.53
N VAL A 347 -17.27 1.88 30.12
CA VAL A 347 -17.79 1.63 28.77
C VAL A 347 -19.07 2.40 28.50
N PHE A 348 -20.00 2.46 29.46
CA PHE A 348 -21.25 3.21 29.29
C PHE A 348 -21.02 4.73 29.22
N CYS A 349 -20.09 5.27 30.02
CA CYS A 349 -19.66 6.67 29.92
C CYS A 349 -19.14 7.00 28.51
N LEU A 350 -18.25 6.16 27.96
CA LEU A 350 -17.71 6.34 26.62
C LEU A 350 -18.76 6.18 25.50
N MET A 351 -19.75 5.30 25.68
CA MET A 351 -20.88 5.19 24.75
C MET A 351 -21.70 6.49 24.72
N ALA A 352 -21.95 7.10 25.89
CA ALA A 352 -22.64 8.39 25.97
C ALA A 352 -21.83 9.53 25.35
N GLU A 353 -20.51 9.57 25.59
CA GLU A 353 -19.61 10.56 24.99
C GLU A 353 -19.54 10.42 23.46
N GLU A 354 -19.45 9.19 22.93
CA GLU A 354 -19.45 8.94 21.48
C GLU A 354 -20.73 9.46 20.79
N MET A 355 -21.89 9.27 21.42
CA MET A 355 -23.15 9.81 20.92
C MET A 355 -23.16 11.34 20.89
N TYR A 356 -22.58 11.99 21.89
CA TYR A 356 -22.48 13.45 21.94
C TYR A 356 -21.50 13.99 20.90
N ASP A 357 -20.28 13.45 20.85
CA ASP A 357 -19.24 13.84 19.91
C ASP A 357 -19.70 13.72 18.45
N TYR A 358 -20.41 12.65 18.12
CA TYR A 358 -20.97 12.47 16.79
C TYR A 358 -22.01 13.54 16.46
N ALA A 359 -22.87 13.92 17.40
CA ALA A 359 -23.85 14.98 17.20
C ALA A 359 -23.19 16.35 16.96
N VAL A 360 -22.15 16.68 17.73
CA VAL A 360 -21.36 17.90 17.55
C VAL A 360 -20.69 17.90 16.17
N THR A 361 -20.07 16.77 15.79
CA THR A 361 -19.44 16.60 14.47
C THR A 361 -20.43 16.78 13.32
N GLN A 362 -21.66 16.27 13.48
CA GLN A 362 -22.75 16.42 12.51
C GLN A 362 -23.45 17.79 12.58
N LYS A 363 -22.97 18.70 13.45
CA LYS A 363 -23.49 20.06 13.68
C LYS A 363 -24.97 20.07 14.07
N LEU A 364 -25.37 19.15 14.94
CA LEU A 364 -26.74 19.04 15.43
C LEU A 364 -26.99 20.03 16.56
N SER A 365 -28.20 20.59 16.59
CA SER A 365 -28.67 21.41 17.71
C SER A 365 -29.13 20.49 18.83
N LEU A 366 -28.25 20.27 19.81
CA LEU A 366 -28.56 19.50 21.00
C LEU A 366 -29.34 20.34 22.02
N PRO A 367 -30.24 19.72 22.81
CA PRO A 367 -30.90 20.42 23.92
C PRO A 367 -29.90 20.75 25.03
N ALA A 368 -30.24 21.74 25.85
CA ALA A 368 -29.32 22.30 26.85
C ALA A 368 -28.87 21.28 27.93
N ASP A 369 -29.72 20.29 28.22
CA ASP A 369 -29.46 19.23 29.21
C ASP A 369 -28.49 18.15 28.71
N ALA A 370 -28.27 18.02 27.40
CA ALA A 370 -27.33 17.06 26.84
C ALA A 370 -25.88 17.32 27.31
N ALA A 371 -25.48 18.59 27.40
CA ALA A 371 -24.17 18.98 27.93
C ALA A 371 -24.04 18.63 29.42
N THR A 372 -25.09 18.89 30.22
CA THR A 372 -25.12 18.54 31.64
C THR A 372 -25.01 17.03 31.86
N ARG A 373 -25.67 16.22 31.03
CA ARG A 373 -25.57 14.75 31.09
C ARG A 373 -24.18 14.25 30.73
N LEU A 374 -23.53 14.87 29.73
CA LEU A 374 -22.15 14.55 29.39
C LEU A 374 -21.18 14.92 30.51
N ASP A 375 -21.33 16.09 31.12
CA ASP A 375 -20.47 16.51 32.23
C ASP A 375 -20.60 15.56 33.43
N PHE A 376 -21.82 15.06 33.69
CA PHE A 376 -22.04 14.04 34.70
C PHE A 376 -21.37 12.70 34.33
N ALA A 377 -21.49 12.25 33.07
CA ALA A 377 -20.79 11.07 32.57
C ALA A 377 -19.27 11.17 32.75
N ARG A 378 -18.68 12.33 32.42
CA ARG A 378 -17.25 12.61 32.57
C ARG A 378 -16.80 12.64 34.03
N THR A 379 -17.70 13.03 34.95
CA THR A 379 -17.43 12.95 36.39
C THR A 379 -17.33 11.50 36.83
N ILE A 380 -18.31 10.67 36.45
CA ILE A 380 -18.28 9.22 36.72
C ILE A 380 -17.05 8.58 36.08
N GLU A 381 -16.75 8.88 34.82
CA GLU A 381 -15.58 8.39 34.10
C GLU A 381 -14.27 8.71 34.84
N LYS A 382 -14.13 9.93 35.36
CA LYS A 382 -12.95 10.32 36.14
C LYS A 382 -12.84 9.50 37.42
N ASP A 383 -13.95 9.30 38.12
CA ASP A 383 -13.97 8.49 39.33
C ASP A 383 -13.68 7.00 39.01
N ASP A 384 -14.21 6.47 37.90
CA ASP A 384 -13.90 5.13 37.38
C ASP A 384 -12.39 4.98 37.14
N VAL A 385 -11.76 5.98 36.51
CA VAL A 385 -10.30 5.97 36.26
C VAL A 385 -9.52 5.87 37.57
N GLU A 386 -9.90 6.62 38.59
CA GLU A 386 -9.26 6.58 39.91
C GLU A 386 -9.47 5.23 40.61
N LYS A 387 -10.68 4.65 40.50
CA LYS A 387 -11.03 3.36 41.10
C LYS A 387 -10.38 2.17 40.42
N ILE A 388 -10.40 2.12 39.08
CA ILE A 388 -9.71 1.10 38.29
C ILE A 388 -8.21 1.17 38.56
N ALA A 389 -7.64 2.38 38.59
CA ALA A 389 -6.25 2.57 38.96
C ALA A 389 -5.99 2.02 40.36
N ALA A 390 -6.84 2.26 41.35
CA ALA A 390 -6.67 1.74 42.72
C ALA A 390 -6.81 0.21 42.82
N GLN A 391 -7.68 -0.42 42.04
CA GLN A 391 -7.89 -1.89 42.06
C GLN A 391 -6.80 -2.67 41.30
N HIS A 392 -6.24 -2.07 40.25
CA HIS A 392 -5.36 -2.75 39.31
C HIS A 392 -3.94 -2.21 39.25
N THR A 393 -3.57 -1.21 40.06
CA THR A 393 -2.16 -0.78 40.17
C THR A 393 -1.34 -1.88 40.80
N ARG A 394 -0.67 -2.66 39.97
CA ARG A 394 0.50 -3.43 40.37
C ARG A 394 1.67 -2.46 40.42
N ARG A 395 2.58 -2.59 41.38
CA ARG A 395 3.83 -1.80 41.32
C ARG A 395 4.90 -2.63 40.67
N LEU A 396 5.58 -2.05 39.67
CA LEU A 396 6.76 -2.67 39.09
C LEU A 396 7.98 -2.08 39.80
N ILE A 397 8.56 -2.82 40.74
CA ILE A 397 9.63 -2.28 41.58
C ILE A 397 10.95 -2.79 41.04
N MET A 398 11.71 -1.92 40.38
CA MET A 398 13.06 -2.25 39.91
C MET A 398 14.06 -1.99 41.02
N LEU A 399 14.59 -3.06 41.61
CA LEU A 399 15.69 -2.97 42.57
C LEU A 399 17.02 -2.80 41.82
N ASP A 400 18.05 -2.30 42.52
CA ASP A 400 19.40 -2.28 41.97
C ASP A 400 19.86 -3.72 41.74
N PHE A 401 20.44 -3.99 40.56
CA PHE A 401 21.04 -5.29 40.25
C PHE A 401 22.29 -5.48 41.13
N LEU A 402 22.15 -6.21 42.24
CA LEU A 402 23.18 -6.33 43.28
C LEU A 402 23.99 -7.65 43.16
N PRO A 403 25.32 -7.63 43.40
CA PRO A 403 26.25 -6.52 43.15
C PRO A 403 26.85 -6.65 41.76
N ALA A 404 26.99 -5.53 41.07
CA ALA A 404 27.90 -5.44 39.95
C ALA A 404 29.33 -5.76 40.45
N VAL A 405 29.89 -6.88 39.99
CA VAL A 405 31.26 -7.29 40.34
C VAL A 405 32.30 -6.30 39.78
N THR A 406 31.90 -5.43 38.84
CA THR A 406 32.73 -4.41 38.18
C THR A 406 32.06 -3.03 38.17
N GLU A 407 32.84 -1.95 38.01
CA GLU A 407 32.35 -0.55 37.92
C GLU A 407 31.37 -0.38 36.74
N GLU A 408 31.69 -1.02 35.62
CA GLU A 408 30.92 -1.04 34.38
C GLU A 408 29.55 -1.72 34.57
N GLY A 409 29.49 -2.85 35.30
CA GLY A 409 28.23 -3.50 35.64
C GLY A 409 27.32 -2.59 36.48
N GLY A 410 27.91 -1.78 37.36
CA GLY A 410 27.17 -0.81 38.17
C GLY A 410 26.56 0.31 37.33
N GLN A 411 27.25 0.73 36.27
CA GLN A 411 26.75 1.71 35.32
C GLN A 411 25.59 1.17 34.48
N VAL A 412 25.65 -0.08 33.99
CA VAL A 412 24.53 -0.72 33.26
C VAL A 412 23.29 -0.79 34.13
N ALA A 413 23.44 -1.23 35.38
CA ALA A 413 22.31 -1.34 36.31
C ALA A 413 21.64 0.02 36.55
N TYR A 414 22.44 1.03 36.87
CA TYR A 414 21.95 2.38 37.12
C TYR A 414 21.31 3.04 35.89
N GLN A 415 21.96 2.94 34.73
CA GLN A 415 21.48 3.52 33.48
C GLN A 415 20.23 2.79 32.97
N GLY A 416 20.18 1.46 33.08
CA GLY A 416 19.03 0.64 32.69
C GLY A 416 17.80 0.99 33.53
N ARG A 417 17.98 1.11 34.85
CA ARG A 417 16.94 1.59 35.78
C ARG A 417 16.45 2.99 35.42
N THR A 418 17.36 3.91 35.13
CA THR A 418 17.03 5.31 34.78
C THR A 418 16.30 5.40 33.44
N LEU A 419 16.73 4.63 32.45
CA LEU A 419 16.12 4.54 31.13
C LEU A 419 14.69 4.01 31.22
N CYS A 420 14.49 2.88 31.93
CA CYS A 420 13.16 2.29 32.11
C CYS A 420 12.24 3.23 32.90
N ASN A 421 12.74 3.90 33.94
CA ASN A 421 11.96 4.89 34.68
C ASN A 421 11.47 6.03 33.79
N LYS A 422 12.35 6.57 32.94
CA LYS A 422 12.00 7.66 32.03
C LYS A 422 11.05 7.21 30.92
N LYS A 423 11.30 6.05 30.30
CA LYS A 423 10.56 5.55 29.13
C LYS A 423 9.15 5.07 29.49
N TYR A 424 9.01 4.42 30.65
CA TYR A 424 7.74 3.84 31.09
C TYR A 424 6.97 4.73 32.09
N ALA A 425 7.49 5.91 32.45
CA ALA A 425 6.86 6.88 33.37
C ALA A 425 5.37 7.15 33.08
N SER A 426 4.96 7.23 31.81
CA SER A 426 3.58 7.47 31.39
C SER A 426 2.73 6.19 31.26
N ALA A 427 3.34 5.07 30.85
CA ALA A 427 2.70 3.75 30.83
C ALA A 427 2.42 3.21 32.25
N ASN A 428 3.05 3.81 33.25
CA ASN A 428 2.94 3.46 34.67
C ASN A 428 1.62 3.84 35.35
N ALA A 429 0.77 4.67 34.73
CA ALA A 429 -0.36 5.26 35.44
C ALA A 429 -1.55 4.30 35.65
N LEU A 430 -1.65 3.17 34.93
CA LEU A 430 -2.82 2.26 35.05
C LEU A 430 -2.52 0.79 35.37
N ALA A 431 -1.43 0.19 34.87
CA ALA A 431 -1.15 -1.24 35.14
C ALA A 431 0.08 -1.49 36.02
N TRP A 432 1.06 -0.59 36.00
CA TRP A 432 2.37 -0.79 36.63
C TRP A 432 2.88 0.53 37.24
N ARG A 433 2.57 0.87 38.49
CA ARG A 433 3.23 2.02 39.15
C ARG A 433 4.71 1.67 39.37
N LEU A 434 5.59 2.04 38.45
CA LEU A 434 7.03 1.86 38.64
C LEU A 434 7.50 2.83 39.72
N ASN A 435 7.63 2.34 40.94
CA ASN A 435 8.34 3.09 41.99
C ASN A 435 9.81 2.70 41.88
N VAL A 436 10.63 3.60 41.33
CA VAL A 436 12.08 3.53 41.39
C VAL A 436 12.53 4.43 42.52
N PRO A 437 12.90 3.88 43.68
CA PRO A 437 13.33 4.71 44.78
C PRO A 437 14.56 5.54 44.38
N GLN A 438 14.71 6.75 44.92
CA GLN A 438 15.89 7.58 44.63
C GLN A 438 17.06 7.18 45.53
N GLY A 439 18.20 6.81 44.96
CA GLY A 439 19.40 6.43 45.71
C GLY A 439 20.48 5.73 44.87
N LYS A 440 21.73 5.71 45.37
CA LYS A 440 22.89 5.01 44.76
C LYS A 440 22.93 3.51 45.06
N VAL A 441 22.28 3.05 46.14
CA VAL A 441 22.17 1.64 46.53
C VAL A 441 20.83 1.47 47.24
N LEU A 442 19.94 0.65 46.70
CA LEU A 442 18.65 0.33 47.31
C LEU A 442 18.62 -1.12 47.77
N THR A 443 18.45 -1.31 49.07
CA THR A 443 18.12 -2.62 49.65
C THR A 443 16.59 -2.72 49.79
N GLN A 444 16.03 -3.93 49.85
CA GLN A 444 14.57 -4.17 50.01
C GLN A 444 13.93 -3.35 51.15
N ASN A 445 14.70 -2.95 52.16
CA ASN A 445 14.27 -2.16 53.30
C ASN A 445 14.01 -0.66 53.00
N MET A 446 14.30 -0.19 51.79
CA MET A 446 14.15 1.21 51.36
C MET A 446 12.96 1.46 50.43
N VAL A 447 12.15 0.43 50.15
CA VAL A 447 10.91 0.55 49.37
C VAL A 447 9.73 0.63 50.36
N GLU A 448 8.67 1.36 50.00
CA GLU A 448 7.39 1.25 50.72
C GLU A 448 6.96 -0.23 50.79
N PRO A 449 6.17 -0.65 51.80
CA PRO A 449 5.70 -2.03 51.92
C PRO A 449 5.16 -2.57 50.59
N LEU A 450 5.55 -3.81 50.27
CA LEU A 450 5.12 -4.50 49.06
C LEU A 450 3.68 -4.98 49.23
N ASP A 451 2.81 -4.64 48.29
CA ASP A 451 1.47 -5.19 48.21
C ASP A 451 1.49 -6.58 47.54
N PRO A 452 0.54 -7.49 47.84
CA PRO A 452 0.50 -8.83 47.24
C PRO A 452 0.44 -8.85 45.70
N ALA A 453 0.00 -7.76 45.07
CA ALA A 453 -0.10 -7.61 43.62
C ALA A 453 1.18 -7.04 42.96
N ASP A 454 2.18 -6.66 43.75
CA ASP A 454 3.42 -6.06 43.26
C ASP A 454 4.29 -7.07 42.52
N THR A 455 5.11 -6.56 41.59
CA THR A 455 6.13 -7.35 40.89
C THR A 455 7.47 -6.67 41.08
N VAL A 456 8.34 -7.35 41.79
CA VAL A 456 9.70 -6.89 42.01
C VAL A 456 10.56 -7.42 40.87
N ILE A 457 11.17 -6.52 40.12
CA ILE A 457 12.20 -6.87 39.16
C ILE A 457 13.55 -6.73 39.83
N SER A 458 14.24 -7.85 39.90
CA SER A 458 15.60 -7.99 40.37
C SER A 458 16.47 -8.56 39.24
N GLY A 459 17.78 -8.58 39.44
CA GLY A 459 18.69 -9.05 38.41
C GLY A 459 20.13 -9.00 38.86
N GLU A 460 20.99 -9.66 38.11
CA GLU A 460 22.40 -9.85 38.40
C GLU A 460 23.21 -9.63 37.12
N ILE A 461 24.24 -8.78 37.21
CA ILE A 461 25.29 -8.68 36.19
C ILE A 461 26.51 -9.39 36.74
N LYS A 462 26.76 -10.60 36.27
CA LYS A 462 27.80 -11.48 36.83
C LYS A 462 29.19 -11.16 36.31
N GLU A 463 29.30 -10.75 35.04
CA GLU A 463 30.61 -10.54 34.41
C GLU A 463 30.52 -9.58 33.22
N ILE A 464 31.43 -8.60 33.18
CA ILE A 464 31.78 -7.79 32.01
C ILE A 464 33.32 -7.80 31.89
N THR A 465 33.88 -8.67 31.04
CA THR A 465 35.35 -8.86 30.95
C THR A 465 35.82 -8.76 29.51
N ILE A 466 36.97 -8.11 29.29
CA ILE A 466 37.67 -8.07 27.99
C ILE A 466 38.94 -8.93 28.09
N ASN A 467 38.93 -10.11 27.46
CA ASN A 467 40.04 -11.05 27.47
C ASN A 467 40.91 -10.91 26.22
N ALA A 468 42.23 -10.84 26.37
CA ALA A 468 43.17 -10.95 25.25
C ALA A 468 43.52 -12.43 25.01
N LEU A 469 43.27 -12.96 23.82
CA LEU A 469 43.59 -14.34 23.43
C LEU A 469 44.73 -14.39 22.41
N PRO A 470 45.72 -15.29 22.54
CA PRO A 470 46.79 -15.44 21.54
C PRO A 470 46.35 -16.30 20.33
N VAL A 471 46.76 -15.93 19.11
CA VAL A 471 46.71 -16.79 17.90
C VAL A 471 48.16 -17.08 17.46
N ARG A 472 48.44 -18.24 16.84
CA ARG A 472 49.81 -18.59 16.39
C ARG A 472 49.83 -18.91 14.90
N GLU A 473 50.43 -18.04 14.10
CA GLU A 473 50.82 -18.32 12.71
C GLU A 473 52.34 -18.10 12.51
N TYR A 474 52.98 -18.89 11.62
CA TYR A 474 54.42 -18.88 11.34
C TYR A 474 54.72 -18.77 9.84
N ASP A 475 55.56 -17.81 9.42
CA ASP A 475 56.08 -17.68 8.05
C ASP A 475 57.59 -18.00 8.00
N GLN A 476 58.09 -18.66 6.94
CA GLN A 476 59.51 -19.05 6.75
C GLN A 476 60.17 -18.34 5.55
N GLN A 477 61.40 -17.82 5.71
CA GLN A 477 62.16 -17.18 4.62
C GLN A 477 63.61 -17.68 4.53
N PHE A 478 64.06 -18.07 3.32
CA PHE A 478 65.38 -18.66 3.03
C PHE A 478 66.50 -17.62 3.04
N ILE A 479 67.67 -17.97 3.59
CA ILE A 479 68.82 -17.07 3.71
C ILE A 479 70.00 -17.55 2.82
N GLU A 480 70.70 -18.62 3.20
CA GLU A 480 71.88 -19.13 2.48
C GLU A 480 72.12 -20.65 2.73
N VAL A 481 72.94 -21.29 1.89
CA VAL A 481 73.44 -22.67 2.07
C VAL A 481 74.90 -22.63 2.53
N GLY A 482 75.20 -23.24 3.68
CA GLY A 482 76.56 -23.49 4.18
C GLY A 482 76.89 -24.99 4.20
N SER A 483 78.10 -25.38 4.63
CA SER A 483 78.44 -26.80 4.84
C SER A 483 78.95 -27.03 6.25
N GLU A 484 78.35 -27.98 6.97
CA GLU A 484 78.76 -28.36 8.32
C GLU A 484 79.45 -29.73 8.32
N ASN A 485 80.50 -29.85 9.15
CA ASN A 485 81.25 -31.07 9.35
C ASN A 485 80.63 -31.87 10.50
N ILE A 486 80.06 -33.04 10.21
CA ILE A 486 79.54 -33.92 11.25
C ILE A 486 80.70 -34.77 11.78
N VAL A 487 80.98 -34.58 13.07
CA VAL A 487 81.98 -35.35 13.81
C VAL A 487 81.26 -36.44 14.61
N GLU A 488 81.81 -37.65 14.66
CA GLU A 488 81.20 -38.75 15.41
C GLU A 488 81.25 -38.47 16.92
N VAL A 489 80.10 -38.13 17.51
CA VAL A 489 79.96 -38.02 18.96
C VAL A 489 79.86 -39.44 19.52
N VAL A 490 80.94 -39.92 20.11
CA VAL A 490 80.99 -41.27 20.72
C VAL A 490 79.96 -41.37 21.86
N ASN A 491 79.12 -42.40 21.81
CA ASN A 491 78.12 -42.66 22.85
C ASN A 491 78.79 -42.87 24.22
N PRO A 492 78.45 -42.09 25.27
CA PRO A 492 79.12 -42.15 26.57
C PRO A 492 78.90 -43.44 27.38
N LEU A 493 78.10 -44.40 26.91
CA LEU A 493 77.81 -45.66 27.63
C LEU A 493 78.78 -46.83 27.35
N TYR A 494 79.72 -46.73 26.40
CA TYR A 494 80.70 -47.79 26.11
C TYR A 494 82.14 -47.26 26.20
N LYS A 495 82.87 -47.63 27.26
CA LYS A 495 84.23 -47.14 27.58
C LYS A 495 85.30 -47.72 26.65
N ILE A 496 85.74 -46.96 25.63
CA ILE A 496 87.05 -47.20 24.96
C ILE A 496 87.80 -45.86 24.82
N ARG A 497 89.12 -45.92 24.98
CA ARG A 497 90.09 -44.87 25.31
C ARG A 497 90.11 -43.65 24.37
N GLU A 498 90.38 -42.49 24.96
CA GLU A 498 90.61 -41.20 24.31
C GLU A 498 91.70 -41.25 23.22
N GLY A 499 91.43 -40.57 22.09
CA GLY A 499 92.46 -40.11 21.16
C GLY A 499 91.99 -39.97 19.70
N GLN A 500 91.55 -38.75 19.33
CA GLN A 500 91.23 -38.23 17.98
C GLN A 500 89.82 -38.50 17.42
N LEU A 501 88.93 -37.51 17.55
CA LEU A 501 87.68 -37.40 16.79
C LEU A 501 88.00 -37.25 15.29
N ARG A 502 87.52 -38.16 14.45
CA ARG A 502 87.62 -38.07 12.98
C ARG A 502 86.31 -37.51 12.43
N THR A 503 86.37 -36.45 11.62
CA THR A 503 85.23 -36.02 10.79
C THR A 503 84.93 -37.12 9.77
N ILE A 504 83.68 -37.59 9.73
CA ILE A 504 83.29 -38.72 8.88
C ILE A 504 82.59 -38.23 7.60
N TRP A 505 81.88 -37.09 7.66
CA TRP A 505 81.16 -36.54 6.50
C TRP A 505 80.91 -35.03 6.62
N GLN A 506 80.82 -34.33 5.48
CA GLN A 506 80.48 -32.92 5.38
C GLN A 506 79.19 -32.79 4.56
N GLN A 507 78.17 -32.11 5.09
CA GLN A 507 76.86 -31.96 4.45
C GLN A 507 76.50 -30.47 4.26
N GLU A 508 75.87 -30.13 3.14
CA GLU A 508 75.28 -28.80 2.93
C GLU A 508 73.99 -28.62 3.74
N VAL A 509 73.87 -27.49 4.42
CA VAL A 509 72.74 -27.11 5.27
C VAL A 509 72.27 -25.71 4.86
N ALA A 510 70.95 -25.51 4.70
CA ALA A 510 70.43 -24.16 4.46
C ALA A 510 69.72 -23.58 5.68
N LYS A 511 69.94 -22.29 5.92
CA LYS A 511 69.41 -21.57 7.08
C LYS A 511 68.18 -20.75 6.71
N PHE A 512 67.17 -20.73 7.58
CA PHE A 512 65.90 -19.98 7.41
C PHE A 512 65.57 -19.11 8.63
N TYR A 513 64.83 -18.02 8.42
CA TYR A 513 64.12 -17.30 9.50
C TYR A 513 62.68 -17.80 9.65
N ARG A 514 62.20 -17.93 10.89
CA ARG A 514 60.76 -18.05 11.20
C ARG A 514 60.22 -16.74 11.79
N ILE A 515 59.16 -16.19 11.21
CA ILE A 515 58.43 -15.01 11.68
C ILE A 515 57.13 -15.45 12.36
N LYS A 516 56.86 -15.02 13.59
CA LYS A 516 55.63 -15.32 14.36
C LYS A 516 54.76 -14.08 14.52
N ARG A 517 53.42 -14.17 14.33
CA ARG A 517 52.47 -13.04 14.54
C ARG A 517 51.12 -13.44 15.21
N GLU A 518 50.54 -12.45 15.93
CA GLU A 518 49.13 -12.15 16.33
C GLU A 518 48.50 -12.44 17.73
N HIS A 519 47.61 -11.51 18.16
CA HIS A 519 46.73 -11.47 19.36
C HIS A 519 45.27 -11.10 18.96
N ARG A 520 44.24 -11.53 19.72
CA ARG A 520 42.80 -11.15 19.61
C ARG A 520 42.26 -10.61 20.94
N LYS A 521 41.12 -9.90 20.94
CA LYS A 521 40.38 -9.48 22.15
C LYS A 521 38.92 -9.95 22.13
N GLU A 522 38.37 -10.35 23.27
CA GLU A 522 36.98 -10.83 23.41
C GLU A 522 36.28 -10.13 24.58
N GLY A 523 35.10 -9.56 24.37
CA GLY A 523 34.23 -9.04 25.43
C GLY A 523 33.16 -10.06 25.84
N ILE A 524 32.93 -10.28 27.13
CA ILE A 524 31.89 -11.19 27.66
C ILE A 524 30.87 -10.37 28.46
N LEU A 525 29.57 -10.59 28.22
CA LEU A 525 28.47 -10.06 29.04
C LEU A 525 27.62 -11.20 29.60
N SER A 526 27.55 -11.30 30.93
CA SER A 526 26.63 -12.20 31.65
C SER A 526 25.59 -11.39 32.43
N LEU A 527 24.33 -11.42 31.98
CA LEU A 527 23.20 -10.68 32.55
C LEU A 527 22.03 -11.64 32.83
N MET A 528 21.46 -11.57 34.02
CA MET A 528 20.19 -12.25 34.35
C MET A 528 19.20 -11.28 34.97
N LEU A 529 17.95 -11.35 34.55
CA LEU A 529 16.83 -10.59 35.10
C LEU A 529 15.76 -11.54 35.59
N TYR A 530 15.19 -11.24 36.75
CA TYR A 530 14.14 -12.02 37.38
C TYR A 530 12.95 -11.11 37.69
N GLY A 531 11.75 -11.69 37.59
CA GLY A 531 10.51 -11.11 38.08
C GLY A 531 10.02 -11.92 39.27
N GLU A 532 9.86 -11.27 40.41
CA GLU A 532 9.38 -11.86 41.64
C GLU A 532 7.99 -11.31 41.97
N HIS A 533 7.05 -12.20 42.25
CA HIS A 533 5.74 -11.86 42.80
C HIS A 533 5.67 -12.37 44.24
N PRO A 534 5.07 -11.61 45.18
CA PRO A 534 4.84 -12.09 46.54
C PRO A 534 4.15 -13.47 46.55
N GLY A 535 4.80 -14.46 47.15
CA GLY A 535 4.27 -15.83 47.26
C GLY A 535 4.46 -16.73 46.03
N GLN A 536 5.12 -16.27 44.97
CA GLN A 536 5.49 -17.11 43.81
C GLN A 536 7.02 -17.23 43.67
N PRO A 537 7.53 -18.34 43.10
CA PRO A 537 8.95 -18.45 42.78
C PRO A 537 9.36 -17.42 41.73
N PRO A 538 10.60 -16.90 41.77
CA PRO A 538 11.11 -15.95 40.77
C PRO A 538 11.04 -16.54 39.36
N ALA A 539 10.48 -15.79 38.42
CA ALA A 539 10.47 -16.14 37.00
C ALA A 539 11.63 -15.46 36.28
N THR A 540 12.45 -16.20 35.54
CA THR A 540 13.52 -15.64 34.73
C THR A 540 12.93 -14.84 33.56
N LEU A 541 13.14 -13.53 33.55
CA LEU A 541 12.72 -12.63 32.47
C LEU A 541 13.75 -12.56 31.34
N LEU A 542 15.03 -12.67 31.69
CA LEU A 542 16.16 -12.66 30.75
C LEU A 542 17.34 -13.45 31.33
N SER A 543 17.99 -14.25 30.50
CA SER A 543 19.30 -14.84 30.82
C SER A 543 20.18 -14.77 29.58
N LEU A 544 21.27 -14.03 29.68
CA LEU A 544 22.22 -13.80 28.60
C LEU A 544 23.62 -14.16 29.06
N ASN A 545 24.32 -14.89 28.20
CA ASN A 545 25.75 -15.12 28.27
C ASN A 545 26.29 -15.04 26.84
N THR A 546 26.76 -13.86 26.45
CA THR A 546 27.12 -13.56 25.06
C THR A 546 28.56 -13.08 24.96
N GLN A 547 29.27 -13.58 23.94
CA GLN A 547 30.67 -13.26 23.65
C GLN A 547 30.76 -12.40 22.39
N PHE A 548 31.53 -11.32 22.47
CA PHE A 548 31.81 -10.39 21.37
C PHE A 548 33.28 -10.56 20.93
N PRO A 549 33.56 -11.29 19.84
CA PRO A 549 34.92 -11.44 19.33
C PRO A 549 35.37 -10.19 18.56
N SER A 550 36.60 -9.72 18.82
CA SER A 550 37.28 -8.69 18.02
C SER A 550 38.62 -9.21 17.49
N THR A 551 38.84 -9.05 16.19
CA THR A 551 40.16 -9.21 15.56
C THR A 551 40.86 -7.87 15.52
N GLU A 552 41.61 -7.53 16.58
CA GLU A 552 42.62 -6.47 16.49
C GLU A 552 43.93 -7.05 15.93
N LEU A 553 44.55 -6.34 15.00
CA LEU A 553 45.86 -6.64 14.45
C LEU A 553 46.83 -5.52 14.91
N PRO A 554 47.50 -5.61 16.07
CA PRO A 554 48.51 -4.63 16.42
C PRO A 554 49.79 -4.93 15.65
N LEU A 555 50.25 -3.95 14.87
CA LEU A 555 51.57 -3.89 14.28
C LEU A 555 52.66 -4.02 15.38
N THR A 556 53.68 -4.84 15.07
CA THR A 556 55.06 -4.82 15.59
C THR A 556 55.39 -5.39 16.98
N ASN A 557 55.90 -6.62 17.00
CA ASN A 557 57.28 -6.92 17.43
C ASN A 557 57.74 -8.23 16.75
N LEU A 558 58.52 -8.09 15.68
CA LEU A 558 59.16 -9.20 14.97
C LEU A 558 60.37 -9.66 15.77
N SER A 559 60.28 -10.79 16.49
CA SER A 559 61.51 -11.48 16.94
C SER A 559 61.98 -12.41 15.82
N MET A 560 63.10 -12.09 15.17
CA MET A 560 63.72 -12.99 14.20
C MET A 560 64.59 -13.99 14.95
N GLN A 561 64.26 -15.29 14.91
CA GLN A 561 65.17 -16.36 15.30
C GLN A 561 65.61 -17.10 14.03
N CYS A 562 66.93 -17.26 13.88
CA CYS A 562 67.53 -18.02 12.79
C CYS A 562 67.68 -19.47 13.26
N GLU A 563 67.06 -20.42 12.58
CA GLU A 563 67.26 -21.85 12.81
C GLU A 563 67.96 -22.47 11.59
N GLU A 564 68.96 -23.30 11.85
CA GLU A 564 69.70 -24.07 10.85
C GLU A 564 68.99 -25.41 10.65
N ILE A 565 68.45 -25.65 9.46
CA ILE A 565 67.69 -26.87 9.17
C ILE A 565 68.49 -27.72 8.18
N ALA A 566 69.11 -28.80 8.67
CA ALA A 566 69.72 -29.81 7.81
C ALA A 566 68.68 -30.36 6.82
N PHE A 567 68.96 -30.23 5.52
CA PHE A 567 68.11 -30.77 4.47
C PHE A 567 68.22 -32.30 4.44
N ALA A 568 67.34 -32.98 5.15
CA ALA A 568 66.76 -34.20 4.63
C ALA A 568 65.63 -33.77 3.66
N ASN A 569 65.86 -33.91 2.37
CA ASN A 569 64.93 -33.55 1.28
C ASN A 569 63.53 -34.23 1.44
N PRO A 570 62.47 -33.75 0.75
CA PRO A 570 61.38 -33.01 1.38
C PRO A 570 59.96 -33.52 1.02
N ILE A 571 58.95 -33.03 1.74
CA ILE A 571 57.58 -32.71 1.30
C ILE A 571 56.81 -33.78 0.48
N SER A 572 55.75 -34.34 1.09
CA SER A 572 54.52 -34.64 0.36
C SER A 572 53.27 -34.52 1.24
N GLY A 573 52.44 -33.50 0.99
CA GLY A 573 50.99 -33.68 0.93
C GLY A 573 50.11 -33.27 2.11
N THR A 574 49.55 -32.05 1.99
CA THR A 574 48.17 -31.57 2.28
C THR A 574 47.50 -31.70 3.66
N PRO A 575 46.78 -30.64 4.09
CA PRO A 575 46.05 -30.59 5.36
C PRO A 575 44.70 -31.31 5.26
N ARG A 576 44.23 -31.88 6.37
CA ARG A 576 42.86 -32.35 6.53
C ARG A 576 42.18 -31.69 7.72
N THR A 577 41.26 -30.80 7.34
CA THR A 577 39.86 -30.72 7.79
C THR A 577 39.57 -30.52 9.28
N ALA A 578 39.00 -29.34 9.55
CA ALA A 578 38.09 -29.09 10.65
C ALA A 578 36.85 -29.99 10.61
N THR A 579 36.39 -30.43 11.79
CA THR A 579 35.03 -30.83 12.20
C THR A 579 35.18 -31.03 13.73
N PHE A 580 34.41 -30.43 14.64
CA PHE A 580 32.96 -30.44 14.79
C PHE A 580 32.50 -29.18 15.55
N LYS A 581 31.37 -28.60 15.13
CA LYS A 581 30.57 -27.64 15.89
C LYS A 581 29.15 -28.19 15.89
N ASP A 582 28.68 -28.61 17.06
CA ASP A 582 27.30 -29.02 17.29
C ASP A 582 26.37 -27.80 17.33
N ASP A 583 25.16 -28.03 16.84
CA ASP A 583 24.07 -27.09 16.61
C ASP A 583 23.53 -26.43 17.89
N LEU A 584 23.63 -25.10 17.94
CA LEU A 584 22.65 -24.22 18.57
C LEU A 584 22.15 -23.25 17.49
N VAL A 585 20.87 -23.41 17.15
CA VAL A 585 20.18 -22.79 16.03
C VAL A 585 19.87 -21.31 16.33
N SER A 586 20.57 -20.45 15.58
CA SER A 586 20.17 -19.18 14.95
C SER A 586 19.26 -18.19 15.69
N ASP A 587 19.90 -17.11 16.15
CA ASP A 587 19.34 -15.74 16.16
C ASP A 587 18.85 -15.35 14.74
N PRO A 588 17.60 -14.86 14.57
CA PRO A 588 17.05 -14.52 13.25
C PRO A 588 17.45 -13.13 12.71
N TYR A 589 18.31 -12.35 13.38
CA TYR A 589 18.83 -11.09 12.82
C TYR A 589 20.32 -11.21 12.44
N PRO A 590 20.67 -11.15 11.14
CA PRO A 590 22.06 -11.25 10.69
C PRO A 590 22.79 -9.92 10.88
N GLN A 591 23.95 -10.01 11.53
CA GLN A 591 25.12 -9.14 11.42
C GLN A 591 24.84 -7.69 11.00
N SER A 592 24.70 -6.78 11.98
CA SER A 592 25.35 -5.48 11.78
C SER A 592 26.83 -5.78 11.57
N VAL A 593 27.41 -5.29 10.47
CA VAL A 593 28.86 -5.31 10.18
C VAL A 593 29.61 -5.23 11.51
N PRO A 594 30.51 -6.18 11.85
CA PRO A 594 31.24 -6.10 13.11
C PRO A 594 31.91 -4.72 13.11
N VAL A 595 31.42 -3.85 14.00
CA VAL A 595 32.01 -2.53 14.18
C VAL A 595 33.47 -2.85 14.52
N GLN A 596 34.41 -2.33 13.75
CA GLN A 596 35.82 -2.43 14.13
C GLN A 596 35.98 -1.58 15.40
N LEU A 597 35.82 -2.23 16.56
CA LEU A 597 36.01 -1.62 17.86
C LEU A 597 37.51 -1.68 18.12
N THR A 598 38.15 -0.51 18.10
CA THR A 598 39.62 -0.32 18.07
C THR A 598 40.24 -0.06 19.44
N SER A 599 39.42 -0.06 20.49
CA SER A 599 39.88 0.14 21.86
C SER A 599 38.97 -0.54 22.88
N ASP A 600 39.55 -0.85 24.05
CA ASP A 600 38.83 -1.43 25.18
C ASP A 600 37.63 -0.55 25.61
N LYS A 601 37.73 0.77 25.43
CA LYS A 601 36.65 1.73 25.71
C LYS A 601 35.48 1.60 24.74
N GLU A 602 35.76 1.40 23.45
CA GLU A 602 34.73 1.20 22.42
C GLU A 602 34.04 -0.16 22.59
N ILE A 603 34.81 -1.20 22.93
CA ILE A 603 34.27 -2.53 23.26
C ILE A 603 33.38 -2.46 24.50
N THR A 604 33.86 -1.82 25.57
CA THR A 604 33.09 -1.63 26.79
C THR A 604 31.78 -0.89 26.49
N LYS A 605 31.84 0.23 25.77
CA LYS A 605 30.64 1.00 25.40
C LYS A 605 29.62 0.16 24.61
N ALA A 606 30.07 -0.60 23.61
CA ALA A 606 29.17 -1.45 22.83
C ALA A 606 28.49 -2.54 23.68
N VAL A 607 29.22 -3.14 24.62
CA VAL A 607 28.69 -4.10 25.58
C VAL A 607 27.66 -3.44 26.52
N LEU A 608 27.95 -2.22 27.01
CA LEU A 608 27.03 -1.43 27.83
C LEU A 608 25.73 -1.12 27.07
N ASP A 609 25.84 -0.57 25.85
CA ASP A 609 24.68 -0.21 25.01
C ASP A 609 23.81 -1.44 24.68
N PHE A 610 24.43 -2.59 24.39
CA PHE A 610 23.72 -3.85 24.17
C PHE A 610 22.99 -4.33 25.43
N GLY A 611 23.66 -4.32 26.59
CA GLY A 611 23.06 -4.70 27.87
C GLY A 611 21.85 -3.83 28.21
N LEU A 612 21.96 -2.51 28.02
CA LEU A 612 20.86 -1.56 28.23
C LEU A 612 19.69 -1.82 27.28
N SER A 613 19.95 -2.08 26.01
CA SER A 613 18.92 -2.44 25.03
C SER A 613 18.18 -3.72 25.44
N LYS A 614 18.90 -4.74 25.92
CA LYS A 614 18.28 -6.01 26.33
C LYS A 614 17.48 -5.93 27.62
N ILE A 615 17.91 -5.09 28.57
CA ILE A 615 17.10 -4.76 29.75
C ILE A 615 15.81 -4.07 29.29
N ASP A 616 15.91 -3.03 28.45
CA ASP A 616 14.75 -2.31 27.93
C ASP A 616 13.77 -3.23 27.21
N GLU A 617 14.24 -4.10 26.32
CA GLU A 617 13.42 -5.10 25.60
C GLU A 617 12.67 -6.05 26.56
N ALA A 618 13.35 -6.55 27.60
CA ALA A 618 12.75 -7.49 28.55
C ALA A 618 11.66 -6.82 29.43
N ILE A 619 11.91 -5.58 29.86
CA ILE A 619 10.93 -4.77 30.59
C ILE A 619 9.76 -4.39 29.68
N GLU A 620 10.04 -3.99 28.44
CA GLU A 620 9.01 -3.69 27.43
C GLU A 620 8.10 -4.90 27.27
N ALA A 621 8.66 -6.09 27.05
CA ALA A 621 7.90 -7.33 26.86
C ALA A 621 6.97 -7.67 28.04
N LEU A 622 7.39 -7.38 29.28
CA LEU A 622 6.59 -7.59 30.48
C LEU A 622 5.43 -6.60 30.58
N VAL A 623 5.70 -5.30 30.39
CA VAL A 623 4.68 -4.23 30.40
C VAL A 623 3.63 -4.49 29.31
N VAL A 624 4.11 -4.86 28.14
CA VAL A 624 3.34 -5.11 26.93
C VAL A 624 2.51 -6.40 27.04
N GLN A 625 2.93 -7.41 27.82
CA GLN A 625 2.17 -8.64 28.03
C GLN A 625 0.88 -8.43 28.86
N TYR A 626 0.86 -7.42 29.73
CA TYR A 626 -0.25 -7.20 30.67
C TYR A 626 -1.63 -7.03 29.99
N PRO A 627 -1.85 -6.07 29.08
CA PRO A 627 -3.18 -5.84 28.50
C PRO A 627 -3.71 -7.07 27.75
N ILE A 628 -2.83 -7.87 27.14
CA ILE A 628 -3.24 -9.07 26.42
C ILE A 628 -3.54 -10.21 27.38
N SER A 629 -2.60 -10.58 28.25
CA SER A 629 -2.73 -11.79 29.09
C SER A 629 -3.60 -11.63 30.34
N LYS A 630 -3.79 -10.39 30.81
CA LYS A 630 -4.52 -10.11 32.06
C LYS A 630 -5.87 -9.44 31.87
N LEU A 631 -6.12 -8.88 30.69
CA LEU A 631 -7.40 -8.24 30.37
C LEU A 631 -8.04 -8.91 29.15
N ALA A 632 -7.41 -8.88 27.98
CA ALA A 632 -8.01 -9.39 26.75
C ALA A 632 -8.26 -10.90 26.76
N GLU A 633 -7.29 -11.73 27.14
CA GLU A 633 -7.43 -13.18 27.27
C GLU A 633 -8.54 -13.56 28.28
N PRO A 634 -8.51 -13.06 29.53
CA PRO A 634 -9.61 -13.29 30.48
C PRO A 634 -10.97 -12.77 30.00
N ALA A 635 -11.02 -11.64 29.29
CA ALA A 635 -12.28 -11.12 28.76
C ALA A 635 -12.88 -12.05 27.70
N MET A 636 -12.04 -12.60 26.83
CA MET A 636 -12.46 -13.62 25.84
C MET A 636 -12.90 -14.91 26.52
N ASP A 637 -12.28 -15.32 27.62
CA ASP A 637 -12.69 -16.50 28.37
C ASP A 637 -14.01 -16.28 29.12
N ALA A 638 -14.20 -15.08 29.71
CA ALA A 638 -15.48 -14.67 30.30
C ALA A 638 -16.60 -14.72 29.24
N GLN A 639 -16.38 -14.20 28.03
CA GLN A 639 -17.33 -14.31 26.91
C GLN A 639 -17.68 -15.76 26.58
N LYS A 640 -16.70 -16.67 26.51
CA LYS A 640 -16.95 -18.09 26.22
C LYS A 640 -17.79 -18.76 27.30
N SER A 641 -17.65 -18.31 28.55
CA SER A 641 -18.42 -18.81 29.68
C SER A 641 -19.81 -18.18 29.82
N GLY A 642 -20.14 -17.16 29.02
CA GLY A 642 -21.39 -16.41 29.09
C GLY A 642 -21.42 -15.32 30.16
N ASP A 643 -20.29 -15.03 30.82
CA ASP A 643 -20.16 -13.91 31.77
C ASP A 643 -19.88 -12.60 31.01
N TYR A 644 -20.95 -12.01 30.47
CA TYR A 644 -20.85 -10.78 29.69
C TYR A 644 -20.55 -9.55 30.54
N ALA A 645 -20.95 -9.53 31.82
CA ALA A 645 -20.62 -8.44 32.74
C ALA A 645 -19.11 -8.44 33.06
N GLY A 646 -18.55 -9.59 33.41
CA GLY A 646 -17.11 -9.74 33.63
C GLY A 646 -16.28 -9.50 32.37
N ALA A 647 -16.77 -9.92 31.20
CA ALA A 647 -16.12 -9.59 29.92
C ALA A 647 -16.08 -8.09 29.64
N ALA A 648 -17.21 -7.40 29.82
CA ALA A 648 -17.33 -5.97 29.59
C ALA A 648 -16.48 -5.15 30.58
N GLU A 649 -16.42 -5.57 31.84
CA GLU A 649 -15.53 -5.01 32.86
C GLU A 649 -14.07 -5.04 32.39
N LEU A 650 -13.58 -6.22 32.00
CA LEU A 650 -12.21 -6.41 31.55
C LEU A 650 -11.90 -5.66 30.25
N TRP A 651 -12.84 -5.59 29.32
CA TRP A 651 -12.69 -4.78 28.10
C TRP A 651 -12.72 -3.27 28.36
N GLY A 652 -13.50 -2.81 29.34
CA GLY A 652 -13.49 -1.41 29.79
C GLY A 652 -12.13 -1.01 30.35
N GLN A 653 -11.57 -1.84 31.23
CA GLN A 653 -10.21 -1.65 31.77
C GLN A 653 -9.15 -1.71 30.67
N PHE A 654 -9.28 -2.64 29.71
CA PHE A 654 -8.40 -2.71 28.55
C PHE A 654 -8.46 -1.39 27.75
N SER A 655 -9.66 -0.88 27.48
CA SER A 655 -9.87 0.37 26.74
C SER A 655 -9.16 1.54 27.40
N LEU A 656 -9.33 1.69 28.72
CA LEU A 656 -8.69 2.74 29.51
C LEU A 656 -7.15 2.64 29.46
N TYR A 657 -6.60 1.43 29.57
CA TYR A 657 -5.16 1.19 29.46
C TYR A 657 -4.59 1.63 28.11
N ILE A 658 -5.25 1.22 27.01
CA ILE A 658 -4.83 1.58 25.66
C ILE A 658 -4.97 3.08 25.40
N ARG A 659 -5.98 3.72 26.01
CA ARG A 659 -6.19 5.17 25.91
C ARG A 659 -4.99 5.91 26.48
N GLN A 660 -4.56 5.61 27.70
CA GLN A 660 -3.41 6.27 28.30
C GLN A 660 -2.10 6.02 27.56
N LEU A 661 -1.87 4.80 27.08
CA LEU A 661 -0.71 4.51 26.23
C LEU A 661 -0.72 5.40 24.98
N THR A 662 -1.90 5.59 24.38
CA THR A 662 -2.07 6.44 23.20
C THR A 662 -1.86 7.91 23.55
N GLU A 663 -2.49 8.44 24.58
CA GLU A 663 -2.34 9.83 25.02
C GLU A 663 -0.89 10.17 25.36
N SER A 664 -0.12 9.22 25.92
CA SER A 664 1.30 9.43 26.21
C SER A 664 2.16 9.71 24.97
N THR A 665 1.70 9.26 23.80
CA THR A 665 2.36 9.51 22.51
C THR A 665 1.92 10.83 21.85
N LEU A 666 0.83 11.43 22.33
CA LEU A 666 0.31 12.68 21.80
C LEU A 666 1.02 13.89 22.44
N PRO A 667 1.23 14.98 21.68
CA PRO A 667 1.61 16.28 22.23
C PRO A 667 0.63 16.75 23.31
N GLU A 668 1.11 17.42 24.36
CA GLU A 668 0.30 17.84 25.51
C GLU A 668 -0.92 18.68 25.11
N ALA A 669 -0.76 19.62 24.18
CA ALA A 669 -1.85 20.46 23.66
C ALA A 669 -2.98 19.67 22.95
N GLU A 670 -2.67 18.49 22.40
CA GLU A 670 -3.66 17.64 21.72
C GLU A 670 -4.42 16.74 22.71
N ARG A 671 -3.83 16.41 23.86
CA ARG A 671 -4.43 15.51 24.86
C ARG A 671 -5.74 16.07 25.45
N GLU A 672 -5.80 17.38 25.67
CA GLU A 672 -6.96 18.02 26.32
C GLU A 672 -8.10 18.34 25.37
N THR A 673 -7.85 18.30 24.06
CA THR A 673 -8.79 18.80 23.04
C THR A 673 -9.25 17.75 22.04
N ILE A 674 -8.64 16.55 22.06
CA ILE A 674 -9.02 15.45 21.18
C ILE A 674 -10.40 14.89 21.56
N SER A 675 -11.28 14.72 20.56
CA SER A 675 -12.58 14.05 20.77
C SER A 675 -12.37 12.56 21.03
N TRP A 676 -13.28 11.93 21.78
CA TRP A 676 -13.23 10.49 22.04
C TRP A 676 -13.20 9.68 20.75
N THR A 677 -14.03 10.05 19.77
CA THR A 677 -14.07 9.39 18.45
C THR A 677 -12.73 9.42 17.71
N ALA A 678 -12.01 10.54 17.77
CA ALA A 678 -10.68 10.67 17.18
C ALA A 678 -9.63 9.88 17.97
N LEU A 679 -9.69 9.94 19.30
CA LEU A 679 -8.79 9.21 20.20
C LEU A 679 -8.93 7.70 20.04
N ARG A 680 -10.16 7.17 19.98
CA ARG A 680 -10.44 5.76 19.68
C ARG A 680 -9.83 5.33 18.35
N GLY A 681 -9.99 6.14 17.30
CA GLY A 681 -9.38 5.86 16.00
C GLY A 681 -7.85 5.80 16.06
N GLN A 682 -7.22 6.61 16.92
CA GLN A 682 -5.78 6.55 17.16
C GLN A 682 -5.40 5.32 17.99
N MET A 683 -6.20 4.94 19.00
CA MET A 683 -6.02 3.72 19.79
C MET A 683 -6.03 2.48 18.90
N GLU A 684 -7.01 2.35 17.99
CA GLU A 684 -7.11 1.22 17.05
C GLU A 684 -5.89 1.13 16.11
N LYS A 685 -5.42 2.26 15.59
CA LYS A 685 -4.19 2.32 14.76
C LYS A 685 -2.94 1.93 15.56
N ASN A 686 -2.82 2.46 16.77
CA ASN A 686 -1.71 2.15 17.67
C ASN A 686 -1.71 0.66 18.04
N LEU A 687 -2.88 0.09 18.35
CA LEU A 687 -3.04 -1.34 18.62
C LEU A 687 -2.60 -2.19 17.43
N ALA A 688 -2.98 -1.84 16.21
CA ALA A 688 -2.52 -2.53 15.01
C ALA A 688 -0.99 -2.49 14.90
N ALA A 689 -0.36 -1.33 15.12
CA ALA A 689 1.10 -1.20 15.09
C ALA A 689 1.81 -1.97 16.22
N TRP A 690 1.28 -1.92 17.45
CA TRP A 690 1.83 -2.63 18.60
C TRP A 690 1.66 -4.14 18.46
N SER A 691 0.56 -4.62 17.86
CA SER A 691 0.34 -6.05 17.62
C SER A 691 1.43 -6.68 16.74
N GLN A 692 1.96 -5.92 15.79
CA GLN A 692 2.98 -6.39 14.85
C GLN A 692 4.41 -6.32 15.42
N SER A 693 4.68 -5.32 16.25
CA SER A 693 6.04 -5.01 16.73
C SER A 693 6.29 -5.48 18.16
N ARG A 694 5.30 -5.33 19.06
CA ARG A 694 5.42 -5.55 20.51
C ARG A 694 4.79 -6.86 20.98
N TRP A 695 3.76 -7.37 20.29
CA TRP A 695 3.02 -8.59 20.70
C TRP A 695 3.27 -9.83 19.84
N LYS A 696 4.39 -9.87 19.11
CA LYS A 696 4.73 -11.00 18.26
C LYS A 696 4.84 -12.29 19.08
N GLY A 697 4.00 -13.29 18.77
CA GLY A 697 3.99 -14.61 19.43
C GLY A 697 3.04 -14.77 20.62
N ARG A 698 2.15 -13.81 20.89
CA ARG A 698 1.05 -13.95 21.87
C ARG A 698 -0.19 -14.62 21.24
N ASP A 699 -1.18 -14.99 22.06
CA ASP A 699 -2.40 -15.68 21.60
C ASP A 699 -3.07 -14.89 20.46
N ALA A 700 -3.13 -15.50 19.28
CA ALA A 700 -3.66 -14.87 18.07
C ALA A 700 -5.14 -14.46 18.23
N THR A 701 -5.91 -15.20 19.02
CA THR A 701 -7.32 -14.94 19.32
C THR A 701 -7.46 -13.70 20.20
N ALA A 702 -6.62 -13.57 21.23
CA ALA A 702 -6.62 -12.40 22.10
C ALA A 702 -6.13 -11.14 21.36
N LEU A 703 -5.16 -11.27 20.46
CA LEU A 703 -4.71 -10.18 19.60
C LEU A 703 -5.80 -9.73 18.62
N GLN A 704 -6.55 -10.68 18.05
CA GLN A 704 -7.69 -10.37 17.19
C GLN A 704 -8.86 -9.75 17.98
N GLY A 705 -9.08 -10.19 19.22
CA GLY A 705 -10.05 -9.60 20.15
C GLY A 705 -9.67 -8.17 20.55
N ALA A 706 -8.39 -7.94 20.87
CA ALA A 706 -7.84 -6.64 21.21
C ALA A 706 -7.98 -5.62 20.06
N ALA A 707 -7.79 -6.04 18.81
CA ALA A 707 -7.98 -5.16 17.64
C ALA A 707 -9.44 -4.67 17.51
N ASN A 708 -10.41 -5.41 18.05
CA ASN A 708 -11.83 -5.07 18.06
C ASN A 708 -12.35 -4.75 19.46
N PHE A 709 -11.48 -4.30 20.37
CA PHE A 709 -11.79 -4.15 21.80
C PHE A 709 -13.05 -3.33 22.04
N TRP A 710 -13.26 -2.21 21.34
CA TRP A 710 -14.44 -1.36 21.54
C TRP A 710 -15.73 -2.03 21.08
N ALA A 711 -15.70 -2.75 19.96
CA ALA A 711 -16.84 -3.51 19.48
C ALA A 711 -17.21 -4.64 20.45
N ASN A 712 -16.21 -5.31 21.04
CA ASN A 712 -16.40 -6.33 22.07
C ASN A 712 -16.94 -5.72 23.37
N ALA A 713 -16.31 -4.66 23.87
CA ALA A 713 -16.73 -3.94 25.09
C ALA A 713 -18.20 -3.52 25.00
N THR A 714 -18.59 -2.85 23.91
CA THR A 714 -19.96 -2.38 23.73
C THR A 714 -20.96 -3.53 23.54
N ARG A 715 -20.60 -4.60 22.84
CA ARG A 715 -21.46 -5.78 22.69
C ARG A 715 -21.71 -6.43 24.05
N ASP A 716 -20.65 -6.70 24.80
CA ASP A 716 -20.75 -7.44 26.07
C ASP A 716 -21.44 -6.57 27.14
N ALA A 717 -21.19 -5.26 27.17
CA ALA A 717 -21.90 -4.33 28.05
C ALA A 717 -23.42 -4.32 27.79
N LEU A 718 -23.83 -4.35 26.52
CA LEU A 718 -25.24 -4.44 26.15
C LEU A 718 -25.85 -5.81 26.49
N GLN A 719 -25.08 -6.90 26.37
CA GLN A 719 -25.54 -8.24 26.77
C GLN A 719 -25.70 -8.35 28.29
N ALA A 720 -24.76 -7.80 29.06
CA ALA A 720 -24.84 -7.71 30.51
C ALA A 720 -26.11 -6.98 30.98
N GLN A 721 -26.51 -5.90 30.29
CA GLN A 721 -27.78 -5.22 30.55
C GLN A 721 -29.01 -6.04 30.16
N GLY A 722 -28.95 -6.73 29.01
CA GLY A 722 -30.07 -7.53 28.48
C GLY A 722 -30.40 -8.78 29.30
N ASP A 723 -29.40 -9.38 29.95
CA ASP A 723 -29.59 -10.55 30.83
C ASP A 723 -30.07 -10.17 32.25
N GLY A 724 -30.01 -8.88 32.63
CA GLY A 724 -30.61 -8.35 33.86
C GLY A 724 -32.11 -8.00 33.75
N ALA A 725 -32.70 -8.07 32.55
CA ALA A 725 -34.09 -7.70 32.28
C ALA A 725 -35.01 -8.89 31.95
N LYS A 726 -34.62 -10.12 32.31
CA LYS A 726 -35.45 -11.33 32.19
C LYS A 726 -35.94 -11.85 33.53
#